data_AF-A0A9Q0V7P5-F1
#
_entry.id   AF-A0A9Q0V7P5-F1
#
_cell.length_a   1.000
_cell.length_b   1.000
_cell.length_c   1.000
_cell.angle_alpha   90.00
_cell.angle_beta   90.00
_cell.angle_gamma   90.00
#
_symmetry.space_group_name_H-M   'P 1'
#
loop_
_entity.id
_entity.type
_entity.pdbx_description
1 polymer ?
#
loop_
_entity_poly.entity_id
_entity_poly.type
_entity_poly.pdbx_seq_one_letter_code
_entity_poly.pdbx_strand_id
1 'polypeptide(L)'
;MKKQAEIELRPENRGDDYDAIVVGSGYGGSVAACRMATAGIKVCLLEKGRRWKAEDFPTDRWKMMSAVRYENRNLGIRFGPEDALFQLHEQKDSLAAVACGLGGGSLVNAGVMLPTPIRARRNPKWPKEWERDWDICESSAAEMLRIQSSSVKFPIAKVMGEIAEGEFEESIQSSVKLSVKFDAEEPPSNPPKLEQISSCFACGNCLAGCPYNAKNSTDKNYLISAIQAGCTIRTKCQARYVIKNPHGTCQPDGNSSKRRWRVYINEIDYITSDWVILSAGVLGTTEILFQSQMRGLRLPATLGSGFSCNGNTLAYVAGSAAPVNGYGLNRKQLSEIPYQDRPGPSISSSHTSSLGFTIQSAILPRAYPYMLFEGITTYTWPTGHRFFQGIVDRLKRFLGLRLSQSIILNAMGYDESDGKIMLDKDTDKICFHPPQDPLLPRKIIAFQKLTKKLGGILFMSRYRSTTVHLLGGCNASSDSSGGVCNHKAAEHASRYLVQDILEYKNKISPGAAAGDQNQFSVTGKDLESDNASTVLIKEIMRGYVGGMPCTVHLKMRMQSQNLKSFDKRNWFTGEPHPLLRGKAGGYVVFRAIEKEKLHIIDGEMDLCVVDCRTPYTQYMRYHLLLAAASGSRYILEGKKIMNPCHFALYAWRETTTLHVTFSKVAPIGSTDTMLNLKGELRVSFLELLKCFISLKGNGRGRFIHLLLQTLVRTYILQIPRGTRENFTVIDSYDKSYPSSTVDDIRTADGFIIRCRHWRNPSSLNRDKLLSPILLLNGYTMESYWLPTEPQDLVRTLLDEGHEVWLLQTRLHPLNPANNATIEDIGKYDIPAAIGKILEVHGPSTKIHVVAHCAGGLAIHIALMGGHVSATHIASLSCTNSSMFFKLTAVATIKMWLPLVPVSMAILGKKKILPLMEKSKESFRHRLLKFIARCLPRYERCSCKECEVLSGIFGNAFWHENVSPSLHQWLITQSATNLPMSAFPHLRRICNSRYIVDSNGNNSFLIHPERMAISTLYISGGRSLLVTPETSFLANKYMKLHQPGFRHERVVVDGFGHSDLLIGEKSHEKVFPHIISHIRLAEQEGNDSTPRKKYRKEALDWADDPDREYRDCGSWFFALAIIFFFLLLHVLLV
;
A
#
# COMPACT_ATOMS: atom_id res chain seq x y z
N MET A 1 -25.00 48.38 0.54
CA MET A 1 -24.20 48.12 -0.67
C MET A 1 -23.01 49.06 -0.71
N LYS A 2 -21.80 48.58 -0.37
CA LYS A 2 -20.52 49.15 -0.79
C LYS A 2 -19.49 48.02 -0.73
N LYS A 3 -19.00 47.63 -1.92
CA LYS A 3 -18.02 46.57 -2.18
C LYS A 3 -16.74 46.82 -1.37
N GLN A 4 -16.37 45.86 -0.53
CA GLN A 4 -14.99 45.72 -0.05
C GLN A 4 -14.36 44.62 -0.92
N ALA A 5 -13.29 44.98 -1.61
CA ALA A 5 -12.63 44.15 -2.61
C ALA A 5 -12.00 42.92 -1.94
N GLU A 6 -12.61 41.75 -2.16
CA GLU A 6 -11.97 40.45 -2.03
C GLU A 6 -10.99 40.29 -3.19
N ILE A 7 -9.69 40.28 -2.90
CA ILE A 7 -8.66 39.86 -3.83
C ILE A 7 -8.32 38.41 -3.47
N GLU A 8 -9.02 37.50 -4.14
CA GLU A 8 -8.72 36.07 -4.22
C GLU A 8 -7.49 35.86 -5.11
N LEU A 9 -6.46 35.19 -4.59
CA LEU A 9 -5.36 34.66 -5.39
C LEU A 9 -5.20 33.16 -5.10
N ARG A 10 -5.34 32.37 -6.16
CA ARG A 10 -5.18 30.91 -6.19
C ARG A 10 -3.70 30.54 -6.09
N PRO A 11 -3.32 29.42 -5.46
CA PRO A 11 -2.07 28.76 -5.82
C PRO A 11 -2.27 28.07 -7.17
N GLU A 12 -1.52 28.51 -8.18
CA GLU A 12 -1.20 27.63 -9.31
C GLU A 12 -0.35 26.46 -8.80
N ASN A 13 -0.58 25.28 -9.37
CA ASN A 13 0.14 24.03 -9.12
C ASN A 13 1.68 24.20 -9.17
N ARG A 14 2.30 24.58 -8.05
CA ARG A 14 3.74 24.43 -7.81
C ARG A 14 3.96 23.68 -6.49
N GLY A 15 4.19 22.37 -6.64
CA GLY A 15 4.77 21.40 -5.71
C GLY A 15 4.67 21.62 -4.20
N ASP A 16 3.97 20.71 -3.51
CA ASP A 16 4.00 20.44 -2.05
C ASP A 16 5.38 19.97 -1.53
N ASP A 17 6.47 20.47 -2.10
CA ASP A 17 7.84 20.13 -1.74
C ASP A 17 8.45 21.25 -0.89
N TYR A 18 8.74 20.92 0.36
CA TYR A 18 9.42 21.78 1.33
C TYR A 18 10.84 21.27 1.57
N ASP A 19 11.73 22.15 1.97
CA ASP A 19 13.07 21.72 2.39
C ASP A 19 12.96 21.03 3.76
N ALA A 20 12.22 21.66 4.69
CA ALA A 20 12.00 21.13 6.03
C ALA A 20 10.52 21.17 6.46
N ILE A 21 10.09 20.13 7.17
CA ILE A 21 8.79 20.08 7.86
C ILE A 21 9.01 20.09 9.37
N VAL A 22 8.33 20.99 10.08
CA VAL A 22 8.30 21.05 11.55
C VAL A 22 6.93 20.62 12.04
N VAL A 23 6.87 19.64 12.92
CA VAL A 23 5.60 19.17 13.51
C VAL A 23 5.47 19.70 14.93
N GLY A 24 4.41 20.45 15.19
CA GLY A 24 4.12 21.08 16.48
C GLY A 24 4.63 22.51 16.56
N SER A 25 3.81 23.39 17.13
CA SER A 25 4.05 24.84 17.18
C SER A 25 4.43 25.39 18.57
N GLY A 26 4.70 24.53 19.54
CA GLY A 26 5.15 24.93 20.89
C GLY A 26 6.59 25.48 20.91
N TYR A 27 7.20 25.60 22.09
CA TYR A 27 8.55 26.18 22.24
C TYR A 27 9.60 25.56 21.30
N GLY A 28 9.74 24.22 21.27
CA GLY A 28 10.74 23.57 20.39
C GLY A 28 10.49 23.81 18.90
N GLY A 29 9.24 23.66 18.45
CA GLY A 29 8.89 23.77 17.03
C GLY A 29 8.87 25.20 16.51
N SER A 30 8.37 26.15 17.30
CA SER A 30 8.36 27.57 16.92
C SER A 30 9.78 28.15 16.78
N VAL A 31 10.68 27.82 17.71
CA VAL A 31 12.10 28.19 17.62
C VAL A 31 12.74 27.58 16.38
N ALA A 32 12.57 26.27 16.17
CA ALA A 32 13.16 25.58 15.02
C ALA A 32 12.67 26.17 13.68
N ALA A 33 11.35 26.37 13.55
CA ALA A 33 10.77 26.94 12.34
C ALA A 33 11.24 28.38 12.11
N CYS A 34 11.31 29.21 13.16
CA CYS A 34 11.81 30.58 13.06
C CYS A 34 13.27 30.59 12.59
N ARG A 35 14.16 29.87 13.28
CA ARG A 35 15.60 29.88 12.97
C ARG A 35 15.90 29.33 11.57
N MET A 36 15.22 28.26 11.15
CA MET A 36 15.37 27.70 9.80
C MET A 36 14.83 28.64 8.72
N ALA A 37 13.66 29.24 8.92
CA ALA A 37 13.08 30.18 7.96
C ALA A 37 13.95 31.44 7.82
N THR A 38 14.43 32.00 8.94
CA THR A 38 15.39 33.13 8.92
C THR A 38 16.70 32.78 8.22
N ALA A 39 17.08 31.50 8.20
CA ALA A 39 18.24 31.01 7.44
C ALA A 39 17.96 30.77 5.94
N GLY A 40 16.76 31.08 5.44
CA GLY A 40 16.37 30.93 4.03
C GLY A 40 15.85 29.54 3.64
N ILE A 41 15.60 28.65 4.61
CA ILE A 41 15.08 27.31 4.35
C ILE A 41 13.57 27.38 4.11
N LYS A 42 13.07 26.70 3.08
CA LYS A 42 11.62 26.63 2.82
C LYS A 42 10.94 25.69 3.83
N VAL A 43 10.37 26.25 4.90
CA VAL A 43 9.77 25.50 6.02
C VAL A 43 8.25 25.40 5.93
N CYS A 44 7.70 24.21 6.20
CA CYS A 44 6.29 24.01 6.53
C CYS A 44 6.13 23.58 8.00
N LEU A 45 5.38 24.33 8.80
CA LEU A 45 4.99 23.95 10.16
C LEU A 45 3.59 23.33 10.15
N LEU A 46 3.45 22.14 10.72
CA LEU A 46 2.17 21.44 10.90
C LEU A 46 1.73 21.51 12.37
N GLU A 47 0.53 22.02 12.61
CA GLU A 47 -0.08 22.11 13.94
C GLU A 47 -1.42 21.38 13.98
N LYS A 48 -1.58 20.46 14.94
CA LYS A 48 -2.83 19.70 15.14
C LYS A 48 -3.99 20.61 15.53
N GLY A 49 -3.76 21.58 16.40
CA GLY A 49 -4.79 22.48 16.90
C GLY A 49 -5.13 23.63 15.95
N ARG A 50 -6.18 24.37 16.29
CA ARG A 50 -6.55 25.63 15.63
C ARG A 50 -5.75 26.82 16.19
N ARG A 51 -5.86 27.98 15.54
CA ARG A 51 -5.40 29.25 16.12
C ARG A 51 -6.41 29.73 17.16
N TRP A 52 -5.94 30.02 18.37
CA TRP A 52 -6.75 30.57 19.45
C TRP A 52 -6.50 32.08 19.57
N LYS A 53 -7.55 32.89 19.50
CA LYS A 53 -7.48 34.34 19.75
C LYS A 53 -7.79 34.63 21.21
N ALA A 54 -7.50 35.86 21.66
CA ALA A 54 -7.77 36.30 23.02
C ALA A 54 -9.24 36.06 23.45
N GLU A 55 -10.20 36.31 22.57
CA GLU A 55 -11.63 36.11 22.79
C GLU A 55 -12.08 34.64 22.85
N ASP A 56 -11.30 33.73 22.26
CA ASP A 56 -11.58 32.28 22.26
C ASP A 56 -11.26 31.65 23.63
N PHE A 57 -10.35 32.25 24.41
CA PHE A 57 -9.91 31.64 25.67
C PHE A 57 -11.07 31.56 26.69
N PRO A 58 -11.20 30.43 27.41
CA PRO A 58 -12.25 30.27 28.39
C PRO A 58 -12.26 31.35 29.48
N THR A 59 -13.37 32.07 29.58
CA THR A 59 -13.63 33.07 30.62
C THR A 59 -14.66 32.61 31.65
N ASP A 60 -15.36 31.51 31.37
CA ASP A 60 -16.42 30.91 32.18
C ASP A 60 -16.44 29.39 32.03
N ARG A 61 -17.24 28.73 32.88
CA ARG A 61 -17.31 27.27 32.99
C ARG A 61 -17.82 26.58 31.72
N TRP A 62 -18.74 27.20 30.98
CA TRP A 62 -19.31 26.59 29.78
C TRP A 62 -18.31 26.60 28.63
N LYS A 63 -17.61 27.73 28.44
CA LYS A 63 -16.48 27.81 27.50
C LYS A 63 -15.33 26.85 27.87
N MET A 64 -15.11 26.60 29.16
CA MET A 64 -14.11 25.60 29.57
C MET A 64 -14.50 24.20 29.12
N MET A 65 -15.78 23.82 29.27
CA MET A 65 -16.26 22.49 28.86
C MET A 65 -16.12 22.24 27.35
N SER A 66 -16.24 23.28 26.51
CA SER A 66 -15.99 23.15 25.06
C SER A 66 -14.51 23.18 24.68
N ALA A 67 -13.63 23.62 25.59
CA ALA A 67 -12.18 23.72 25.38
C ALA A 67 -11.39 22.53 25.96
N VAL A 68 -12.06 21.54 26.56
CA VAL A 68 -11.45 20.34 27.15
C VAL A 68 -11.83 19.10 26.34
N ARG A 69 -10.82 18.30 26.03
CA ARG A 69 -10.97 16.92 25.59
C ARG A 69 -10.50 15.99 26.68
N TYR A 70 -11.35 15.04 27.03
CA TYR A 70 -11.06 14.00 28.02
C TYR A 70 -11.18 12.62 27.37
N GLU A 71 -10.15 11.80 27.55
CA GLU A 71 -10.11 10.43 27.06
C GLU A 71 -9.81 9.48 28.25
N ASN A 72 -10.82 8.71 28.67
CA ASN A 72 -10.64 7.65 29.67
C ASN A 72 -10.58 6.29 28.98
N ARG A 73 -9.44 5.62 29.06
CA ARG A 73 -9.21 4.35 28.36
C ARG A 73 -9.74 3.13 29.07
N ASN A 74 -9.78 3.11 30.40
CA ASN A 74 -10.33 1.97 31.15
C ASN A 74 -11.81 1.77 30.84
N LEU A 75 -12.52 2.86 30.51
CA LEU A 75 -13.96 2.86 30.20
C LEU A 75 -14.28 3.07 28.71
N GLY A 76 -13.29 3.38 27.86
CA GLY A 76 -13.49 3.65 26.43
C GLY A 76 -14.27 4.94 26.11
N ILE A 77 -14.41 5.86 27.06
CA ILE A 77 -15.23 7.07 26.94
C ILE A 77 -14.39 8.23 26.39
N ARG A 78 -14.93 8.96 25.40
CA ARG A 78 -14.35 10.19 24.83
C ARG A 78 -15.33 11.33 24.92
N PHE A 79 -14.86 12.48 25.38
CA PHE A 79 -15.64 13.71 25.47
C PHE A 79 -14.85 14.89 24.91
N GLY A 80 -15.51 15.77 24.16
CA GLY A 80 -14.94 17.02 23.64
C GLY A 80 -14.29 16.94 22.24
N PRO A 81 -14.10 18.09 21.56
CA PRO A 81 -13.61 18.16 20.18
C PRO A 81 -12.12 17.80 20.04
N GLU A 82 -11.69 17.33 18.87
CA GLU A 82 -10.30 16.89 18.63
C GLU A 82 -9.26 18.02 18.71
N ASP A 83 -9.68 19.24 18.43
CA ASP A 83 -8.87 20.47 18.48
C ASP A 83 -9.10 21.28 19.77
N ALA A 84 -9.73 20.68 20.79
CA ALA A 84 -9.90 21.28 22.12
C ALA A 84 -8.54 21.71 22.71
N LEU A 85 -8.51 22.90 23.32
CA LEU A 85 -7.30 23.52 23.86
C LEU A 85 -6.58 22.64 24.88
N PHE A 86 -7.32 21.99 25.78
CA PHE A 86 -6.78 21.09 26.79
C PHE A 86 -7.07 19.64 26.42
N GLN A 87 -6.03 18.82 26.41
CA GLN A 87 -6.12 17.39 26.14
C GLN A 87 -5.67 16.65 27.42
N LEU A 88 -6.61 15.95 28.06
CA LEU A 88 -6.38 15.25 29.32
C LEU A 88 -6.16 13.75 29.06
N HIS A 89 -5.02 13.25 29.54
CA HIS A 89 -4.61 11.86 29.45
C HIS A 89 -4.53 11.27 30.85
N GLU A 90 -5.50 10.44 31.20
CA GLU A 90 -5.54 9.72 32.48
C GLU A 90 -5.00 8.31 32.31
N GLN A 91 -4.06 7.92 33.18
CA GLN A 91 -3.56 6.57 33.24
C GLN A 91 -3.22 6.14 34.67
N LYS A 92 -3.90 5.10 35.16
CA LYS A 92 -3.79 4.61 36.54
C LYS A 92 -3.99 5.75 37.56
N ASP A 93 -2.96 6.05 38.34
CA ASP A 93 -2.89 7.08 39.38
C ASP A 93 -2.23 8.39 38.90
N SER A 94 -2.15 8.62 37.58
CA SER A 94 -1.59 9.86 37.02
C SER A 94 -2.48 10.51 35.96
N LEU A 95 -2.49 11.84 35.98
CA LEU A 95 -3.18 12.69 35.01
C LEU A 95 -2.17 13.62 34.34
N ALA A 96 -2.08 13.56 33.01
CA ALA A 96 -1.27 14.44 32.20
C ALA A 96 -2.17 15.38 31.37
N ALA A 97 -1.88 16.68 31.41
CA ALA A 97 -2.59 17.68 30.63
C ALA A 97 -1.66 18.32 29.60
N VAL A 98 -2.06 18.32 28.32
CA VAL A 98 -1.30 18.95 27.22
C VAL A 98 -2.17 19.95 26.48
N ALA A 99 -1.53 20.96 25.87
CA ALA A 99 -2.22 21.99 25.12
C ALA A 99 -2.23 21.69 23.61
N CYS A 100 -3.34 22.01 22.94
CA CYS A 100 -3.54 21.82 21.50
C CYS A 100 -3.98 23.14 20.84
N GLY A 101 -3.10 23.72 20.03
CA GLY A 101 -3.32 25.02 19.42
C GLY A 101 -2.03 25.61 18.86
N LEU A 102 -2.16 26.57 17.93
CA LEU A 102 -1.02 27.31 17.39
C LEU A 102 -0.30 28.08 18.50
N GLY A 103 0.88 27.62 18.89
CA GLY A 103 1.66 28.08 20.05
C GLY A 103 1.80 27.03 21.17
N GLY A 104 1.11 25.90 21.07
CA GLY A 104 1.17 24.78 22.02
C GLY A 104 0.97 25.18 23.49
N GLY A 105 1.77 24.60 24.38
CA GLY A 105 1.71 24.87 25.83
C GLY A 105 1.93 26.34 26.23
N SER A 106 2.55 27.16 25.37
CA SER A 106 2.79 28.58 25.68
C SER A 106 1.49 29.40 25.79
N LEU A 107 0.39 28.92 25.18
CA LEU A 107 -0.91 29.58 25.25
C LEU A 107 -1.48 29.55 26.68
N VAL A 108 -1.32 28.43 27.39
CA VAL A 108 -2.01 28.14 28.66
C VAL A 108 -1.07 28.01 29.87
N ASN A 109 0.25 28.08 29.69
CA ASN A 109 1.17 28.09 30.83
C ASN A 109 1.08 29.40 31.65
N ALA A 110 1.72 29.48 32.82
CA ALA A 110 1.73 30.71 33.61
C ALA A 110 2.72 31.80 33.10
N GLY A 111 3.45 31.53 32.02
CA GLY A 111 4.51 32.42 31.51
C GLY A 111 5.79 32.41 32.34
N VAL A 112 5.93 31.55 33.34
CA VAL A 112 7.10 31.47 34.22
C VAL A 112 8.34 30.99 33.49
N MET A 113 9.44 31.73 33.62
CA MET A 113 10.79 31.31 33.24
C MET A 113 11.72 31.51 34.44
N LEU A 114 12.28 30.41 34.94
CA LEU A 114 13.24 30.43 36.04
C LEU A 114 14.63 30.09 35.49
N PRO A 115 15.71 30.69 36.04
CA PRO A 115 17.07 30.26 35.72
C PRO A 115 17.24 28.77 36.01
N THR A 116 17.95 28.08 35.12
CA THR A 116 18.21 26.65 35.28
C THR A 116 19.16 26.42 36.47
N PRO A 117 18.79 25.63 37.50
CA PRO A 117 19.71 25.31 38.60
C PRO A 117 20.94 24.56 38.10
N ILE A 118 22.12 24.84 38.67
CA ILE A 118 23.39 24.17 38.29
C ILE A 118 23.27 22.64 38.34
N ARG A 119 22.58 22.10 39.36
CA ARG A 119 22.30 20.66 39.49
C ARG A 119 21.55 20.09 38.29
N ALA A 120 20.60 20.85 37.74
CA ALA A 120 19.83 20.42 36.58
C ALA A 120 20.67 20.53 35.30
N ARG A 121 21.43 21.62 35.12
CA ARG A 121 22.35 21.82 33.98
C ARG A 121 23.44 20.74 33.90
N ARG A 122 23.98 20.32 35.04
CA ARG A 122 25.06 19.30 35.15
C ARG A 122 24.56 17.89 35.40
N ASN A 123 23.27 17.62 35.23
CA ASN A 123 22.74 16.27 35.44
C ASN A 123 23.33 15.31 34.38
N PRO A 124 23.92 14.17 34.79
CA PRO A 124 24.53 13.21 33.86
C PRO A 124 23.55 12.57 32.88
N LYS A 125 22.23 12.70 33.12
CA LYS A 125 21.17 12.28 32.18
C LYS A 125 21.10 13.16 30.92
N TRP A 126 21.70 14.34 30.92
CA TRP A 126 21.79 15.21 29.74
C TRP A 126 23.08 14.97 28.95
N PRO A 127 23.07 15.20 27.62
CA PRO A 127 24.31 15.26 26.84
C PRO A 127 25.27 16.31 27.40
N LYS A 128 26.53 15.93 27.64
CA LYS A 128 27.56 16.82 28.20
C LYS A 128 27.81 18.04 27.31
N GLU A 129 27.61 17.88 26.00
CA GLU A 129 27.79 18.94 25.01
C GLU A 129 26.85 20.14 25.22
N TRP A 130 25.67 19.94 25.82
CA TRP A 130 24.71 21.03 26.09
C TRP A 130 25.20 22.02 27.14
N GLU A 131 26.14 21.64 28.01
CA GLU A 131 26.65 22.55 29.05
C GLU A 131 27.38 23.76 28.45
N ARG A 132 27.97 23.64 27.25
CA ARG A 132 28.79 24.67 26.60
C ARG A 132 27.99 25.91 26.20
N ASP A 133 26.84 25.71 25.57
CA ASP A 133 26.04 26.80 24.97
C ASP A 133 24.82 27.18 25.81
N TRP A 134 24.70 26.65 27.04
CA TRP A 134 23.51 26.81 27.87
C TRP A 134 23.14 28.27 28.14
N ASP A 135 24.13 29.07 28.57
CA ASP A 135 23.92 30.47 28.94
C ASP A 135 23.52 31.34 27.73
N ILE A 136 24.07 31.02 26.55
CA ILE A 136 23.73 31.67 25.28
C ILE A 136 22.28 31.35 24.90
N CYS A 137 21.90 30.08 24.98
CA CYS A 137 20.54 29.62 24.68
C CYS A 137 19.51 30.22 25.65
N GLU A 138 19.81 30.21 26.96
CA GLU A 138 18.94 30.79 28.00
C GLU A 138 18.76 32.29 27.79
N SER A 139 19.85 33.02 27.49
CA SER A 139 19.80 34.46 27.19
C SER A 139 18.97 34.77 25.95
N SER A 140 19.18 34.01 24.86
CA SER A 140 18.41 34.21 23.62
C SER A 140 16.92 33.91 23.81
N ALA A 141 16.58 32.88 24.60
CA ALA A 141 15.20 32.58 24.94
C ALA A 141 14.57 33.68 25.81
N ALA A 142 15.30 34.17 26.82
CA ALA A 142 14.85 35.24 27.70
C ALA A 142 14.54 36.54 26.94
N GLU A 143 15.39 36.89 25.97
CA GLU A 143 15.23 38.07 25.11
C GLU A 143 13.97 37.94 24.23
N MET A 144 13.82 36.83 23.49
CA MET A 144 12.65 36.65 22.61
C MET A 144 11.34 36.56 23.40
N LEU A 145 11.35 35.93 24.57
CA LEU A 145 10.20 35.86 25.48
C LEU A 145 9.93 37.17 26.22
N ARG A 146 10.87 38.13 26.19
CA ARG A 146 10.76 39.43 26.87
C ARG A 146 10.37 39.26 28.34
N ILE A 147 11.11 38.41 29.05
CA ILE A 147 10.78 38.09 30.43
C ILE A 147 10.92 39.32 31.35
N GLN A 148 9.93 39.55 32.19
CA GLN A 148 9.85 40.70 33.10
C GLN A 148 9.45 40.26 34.50
N SER A 149 9.92 40.99 35.51
CA SER A 149 9.39 40.87 36.88
C SER A 149 8.27 41.90 37.07
N SER A 150 7.21 41.51 37.79
CA SER A 150 6.19 42.48 38.22
C SER A 150 6.78 43.46 39.23
N SER A 151 6.58 44.77 39.02
CA SER A 151 6.94 45.81 40.00
C SER A 151 6.01 45.80 41.21
N VAL A 152 4.80 45.25 41.07
CA VAL A 152 3.78 45.15 42.12
C VAL A 152 3.84 43.78 42.81
N LYS A 153 3.86 43.78 44.15
CA LYS A 153 3.65 42.57 44.98
C LYS A 153 2.16 42.37 45.26
N PHE A 154 1.55 41.38 44.60
CA PHE A 154 0.13 41.03 44.76
C PHE A 154 -0.17 40.31 46.08
N PRO A 155 -1.43 40.28 46.56
CA PRO A 155 -1.80 39.74 47.87
C PRO A 155 -1.27 38.33 48.16
N ILE A 156 -1.43 37.39 47.21
CA ILE A 156 -0.96 36.01 47.37
C ILE A 156 0.56 35.91 47.56
N ALA A 157 1.33 36.77 46.90
CA ALA A 157 2.79 36.79 46.99
C ALA A 157 3.27 37.39 48.31
N LYS A 158 2.54 38.37 48.87
CA LYS A 158 2.79 38.95 50.21
C LYS A 158 2.58 37.87 51.28
N VAL A 159 1.40 37.24 51.29
CA VAL A 159 1.04 36.19 52.25
C VAL A 159 2.00 35.00 52.17
N MET A 160 2.33 34.53 50.96
CA MET A 160 3.27 33.41 50.81
C MET A 160 4.71 33.78 51.23
N GLY A 161 5.13 35.04 51.06
CA GLY A 161 6.42 35.52 51.58
C GLY A 161 6.50 35.41 53.10
N GLU A 162 5.51 35.96 53.80
CA GLU A 162 5.43 35.95 55.27
C GLU A 162 5.32 34.52 55.85
N ILE A 163 4.58 33.63 55.19
CA ILE A 163 4.36 32.25 55.67
C ILE A 163 5.57 31.35 55.42
N ALA A 164 6.28 31.57 54.31
CA ALA A 164 7.45 30.79 53.92
C ALA A 164 8.70 31.12 54.76
N GLU A 165 8.82 32.38 55.23
CA GLU A 165 9.83 32.76 56.23
C GLU A 165 9.66 31.90 57.51
N GLY A 166 10.65 31.04 57.78
CA GLY A 166 10.74 30.22 58.99
C GLY A 166 10.40 28.72 58.88
N GLU A 167 9.84 28.20 57.78
CA GLU A 167 9.53 26.74 57.64
C GLU A 167 10.46 25.99 56.68
N PHE A 168 11.06 26.71 55.75
CA PHE A 168 12.06 26.18 54.84
C PHE A 168 13.40 26.77 55.28
N GLU A 169 14.22 25.97 55.97
CA GLU A 169 15.63 26.31 56.21
C GLU A 169 16.24 26.75 54.87
N GLU A 170 16.60 28.03 54.78
CA GLU A 170 17.06 28.73 53.58
C GLU A 170 16.12 28.63 52.36
N SER A 171 14.86 29.08 52.45
CA SER A 171 14.10 29.37 51.21
C SER A 171 14.55 30.69 50.57
N ILE A 172 15.09 30.59 49.35
CA ILE A 172 15.35 31.76 48.51
C ILE A 172 14.04 32.15 47.82
N GLN A 173 13.41 33.24 48.27
CA GLN A 173 12.33 33.87 47.51
C GLN A 173 12.92 34.52 46.27
N SER A 174 12.69 33.90 45.10
CA SER A 174 13.09 34.50 43.83
C SER A 174 11.95 35.35 43.26
N SER A 175 12.27 36.55 42.76
CA SER A 175 11.33 37.32 41.95
C SER A 175 11.05 36.53 40.67
N VAL A 176 9.81 36.08 40.48
CA VAL A 176 9.42 35.26 39.33
C VAL A 176 9.47 36.12 38.06
N LYS A 177 10.28 35.70 37.08
CA LYS A 177 10.29 36.31 35.76
C LYS A 177 9.22 35.67 34.87
N LEU A 178 8.44 36.51 34.20
CA LEU A 178 7.26 36.13 33.44
C LEU A 178 7.34 36.64 31.99
N SER A 179 6.96 35.80 31.03
CA SER A 179 6.74 36.14 29.61
C SER A 179 5.39 36.87 29.43
N VAL A 180 5.23 37.96 30.17
CA VAL A 180 4.02 38.77 30.24
C VAL A 180 4.44 40.24 30.22
N LYS A 181 3.75 41.06 29.43
CA LYS A 181 4.02 42.49 29.37
C LYS A 181 3.43 43.21 30.59
N PHE A 182 4.28 43.84 31.38
CA PHE A 182 3.91 44.78 32.44
C PHE A 182 4.30 46.18 32.01
N ASP A 183 3.35 47.12 32.01
CA ASP A 183 3.62 48.54 31.79
C ASP A 183 3.75 49.24 33.16
N ALA A 184 4.50 50.35 33.23
CA ALA A 184 4.76 51.08 34.48
C ALA A 184 3.56 51.90 34.98
N GLU A 185 2.60 52.20 34.09
CA GLU A 185 1.34 52.93 34.38
C GLU A 185 0.14 51.98 34.35
N GLU A 186 -0.96 52.34 35.03
CA GLU A 186 -2.19 51.54 35.02
C GLU A 186 -2.67 51.27 33.58
N PRO A 187 -3.07 50.03 33.24
CA PRO A 187 -3.64 49.72 31.94
C PRO A 187 -4.88 50.60 31.67
N PRO A 188 -5.02 51.23 30.49
CA PRO A 188 -6.21 52.01 30.16
C PRO A 188 -7.48 51.15 30.27
N SER A 189 -8.58 51.76 30.72
CA SER A 189 -9.87 51.11 30.97
C SER A 189 -10.51 50.48 29.72
N ASN A 190 -10.07 50.90 28.52
CA ASN A 190 -10.48 50.35 27.22
C ASN A 190 -9.39 49.47 26.61
N PRO A 191 -9.73 48.28 26.07
CA PRO A 191 -8.76 47.40 25.45
C PRO A 191 -8.14 48.04 24.19
N PRO A 192 -6.82 47.89 23.95
CA PRO A 192 -6.20 48.31 22.69
C PRO A 192 -6.73 47.48 21.51
N LYS A 193 -6.56 47.99 20.27
CA LYS A 193 -6.93 47.30 19.03
C LYS A 193 -6.34 45.89 18.98
N LEU A 194 -7.09 44.95 18.38
CA LEU A 194 -6.98 43.48 18.49
C LEU A 194 -5.61 42.84 18.12
N GLU A 195 -4.65 43.60 17.61
CA GLU A 195 -3.40 43.09 17.01
C GLU A 195 -2.13 43.45 17.81
N GLN A 196 -2.21 44.27 18.87
CA GLN A 196 -1.05 44.66 19.68
C GLN A 196 -1.05 43.97 21.06
N ILE A 197 0.15 43.62 21.55
CA ILE A 197 0.36 43.07 22.89
C ILE A 197 0.03 44.18 23.92
N SER A 198 -0.98 43.92 24.74
CA SER A 198 -1.46 44.81 25.81
C SER A 198 -0.70 44.60 27.12
N SER A 199 -0.83 45.53 28.06
CA SER A 199 -0.37 45.33 29.45
C SER A 199 -1.23 44.32 30.21
N CYS A 200 -0.59 43.63 31.17
CA CYS A 200 -1.26 42.68 32.04
C CYS A 200 -2.23 43.39 33.00
N PHE A 201 -3.50 43.00 32.99
CA PHE A 201 -4.55 43.49 33.90
C PHE A 201 -4.56 42.82 35.29
N ALA A 202 -3.61 41.94 35.61
CA ALA A 202 -3.55 41.20 36.88
C ALA A 202 -4.80 40.34 37.18
N CYS A 203 -5.43 39.78 36.15
CA CYS A 203 -6.73 39.08 36.26
C CYS A 203 -6.69 37.62 36.76
N GLY A 204 -5.52 36.99 36.90
CA GLY A 204 -5.39 35.61 37.38
C GLY A 204 -5.78 34.48 36.41
N ASN A 205 -6.26 34.77 35.20
CA ASN A 205 -6.79 33.74 34.27
C ASN A 205 -5.74 33.08 33.36
N CYS A 206 -4.44 33.33 33.55
CA CYS A 206 -3.38 32.95 32.59
C CYS A 206 -3.33 31.45 32.29
N LEU A 207 -3.69 30.59 33.25
CA LEU A 207 -3.72 29.12 33.10
C LEU A 207 -4.84 28.62 32.18
N ALA A 208 -5.87 29.43 31.91
CA ALA A 208 -6.91 29.16 30.92
C ALA A 208 -6.57 29.71 29.52
N GLY A 209 -5.43 30.40 29.38
CA GLY A 209 -5.13 31.28 28.26
C GLY A 209 -5.41 32.75 28.59
N CYS A 210 -4.70 33.69 27.95
CA CYS A 210 -4.80 35.11 28.30
C CYS A 210 -5.91 35.81 27.49
N PRO A 211 -7.06 36.15 28.08
CA PRO A 211 -8.18 36.74 27.34
C PRO A 211 -7.97 38.22 26.97
N TYR A 212 -6.89 38.82 27.48
CA TYR A 212 -6.60 40.25 27.30
C TYR A 212 -5.38 40.50 26.42
N ASN A 213 -4.76 39.47 25.84
CA ASN A 213 -3.62 39.56 24.94
C ASN A 213 -2.25 39.98 25.56
N ALA A 214 -2.10 39.97 26.89
CA ALA A 214 -0.88 40.43 27.57
C ALA A 214 0.28 39.42 27.66
N LYS A 215 -0.01 38.11 27.50
CA LYS A 215 1.01 37.05 27.51
C LYS A 215 1.77 37.02 26.18
N ASN A 216 3.10 37.03 26.23
CA ASN A 216 3.99 36.90 25.07
C ASN A 216 4.21 35.41 24.74
N SER A 217 3.16 34.74 24.28
CA SER A 217 3.18 33.33 23.86
C SER A 217 3.83 33.16 22.47
N THR A 218 4.18 31.92 22.11
CA THR A 218 5.00 31.66 20.90
C THR A 218 4.33 32.02 19.57
N ASP A 219 2.99 32.06 19.55
CA ASP A 219 2.17 32.59 18.45
C ASP A 219 2.33 34.09 18.22
N LYS A 220 2.94 34.81 19.18
CA LYS A 220 3.16 36.26 19.14
C LYS A 220 4.63 36.68 19.04
N ASN A 221 5.56 35.72 19.07
CA ASN A 221 6.99 36.00 18.95
C ASN A 221 7.64 35.16 17.83
N TYR A 222 8.18 33.99 18.13
CA TYR A 222 8.85 33.08 17.20
C TYR A 222 8.02 32.77 15.97
N LEU A 223 6.72 32.47 16.11
CA LEU A 223 5.89 32.12 14.95
C LEU A 223 5.62 33.31 14.03
N ILE A 224 5.47 34.51 14.58
CA ILE A 224 5.37 35.73 13.76
C ILE A 224 6.67 35.94 12.98
N SER A 225 7.81 35.81 13.65
CA SER A 225 9.13 35.96 13.03
C SER A 225 9.37 34.88 11.96
N ALA A 226 8.90 33.65 12.18
CA ALA A 226 8.97 32.56 11.21
C ALA A 226 8.14 32.87 9.96
N ILE A 227 6.90 33.34 10.13
CA ILE A 227 6.04 33.75 9.01
C ILE A 227 6.68 34.91 8.22
N GLN A 228 7.24 35.88 8.94
CA GLN A 228 7.98 37.01 8.34
C GLN A 228 9.18 36.55 7.50
N ALA A 229 9.81 35.45 7.89
CA ALA A 229 10.91 34.83 7.16
C ALA A 229 10.47 33.79 6.09
N GLY A 230 9.17 33.69 5.77
CA GLY A 230 8.67 32.81 4.70
C GLY A 230 8.22 31.41 5.13
N CYS A 231 8.07 31.13 6.43
CA CYS A 231 7.54 29.86 6.92
C CYS A 231 6.03 29.72 6.61
N THR A 232 5.63 28.59 6.03
CA THR A 232 4.22 28.24 5.83
C THR A 232 3.67 27.49 7.04
N ILE A 233 2.54 27.92 7.61
CA ILE A 233 1.92 27.25 8.76
C ILE A 233 0.59 26.61 8.36
N ARG A 234 0.40 25.32 8.67
CA ARG A 234 -0.85 24.57 8.48
C ARG A 234 -1.42 24.16 9.83
N THR A 235 -2.48 24.83 10.27
CA THR A 235 -3.26 24.46 11.47
C THR A 235 -4.29 23.37 11.18
N LYS A 236 -4.88 22.76 12.21
CA LYS A 236 -5.82 21.63 12.07
C LYS A 236 -5.23 20.48 11.23
N CYS A 237 -3.91 20.33 11.28
CA CYS A 237 -3.14 19.39 10.47
C CYS A 237 -2.29 18.51 11.39
N GLN A 238 -2.77 17.29 11.66
CA GLN A 238 -2.06 16.34 12.50
C GLN A 238 -1.12 15.47 11.65
N ALA A 239 0.19 15.53 11.92
CA ALA A 239 1.12 14.51 11.45
C ALA A 239 0.87 13.18 12.20
N ARG A 240 0.75 12.09 11.46
CA ARG A 240 0.46 10.75 12.00
C ARG A 240 1.72 9.90 12.14
N TYR A 241 2.56 9.91 11.11
CA TYR A 241 3.81 9.17 11.06
C TYR A 241 4.71 9.71 9.95
N VAL A 242 5.98 9.32 9.97
CA VAL A 242 6.98 9.66 8.97
C VAL A 242 7.61 8.40 8.41
N ILE A 243 7.90 8.38 7.12
CA ILE A 243 8.66 7.30 6.49
C ILE A 243 9.74 7.89 5.59
N LYS A 244 10.85 7.17 5.45
CA LYS A 244 11.82 7.44 4.39
C LYS A 244 11.15 7.19 3.04
N ASN A 245 11.34 8.11 2.10
CA ASN A 245 10.74 8.02 0.78
C ASN A 245 11.26 6.76 0.06
N PRO A 246 10.39 5.79 -0.30
CA PRO A 246 10.83 4.55 -0.93
C PRO A 246 11.43 4.76 -2.32
N HIS A 247 11.16 5.90 -2.97
CA HIS A 247 11.65 6.24 -4.30
C HIS A 247 12.75 7.31 -4.28
N GLY A 248 13.25 7.68 -3.10
CA GLY A 248 14.31 8.68 -2.94
C GLY A 248 15.69 8.04 -3.03
N THR A 249 16.21 7.83 -4.24
CA THR A 249 17.64 7.67 -4.47
C THR A 249 18.19 8.99 -5.01
N CYS A 250 19.26 9.50 -4.40
CA CYS A 250 20.04 10.58 -5.01
C CYS A 250 20.72 9.99 -6.26
N GLN A 251 20.12 10.16 -7.44
CA GLN A 251 20.87 10.01 -8.68
C GLN A 251 21.75 11.26 -8.86
N PRO A 252 23.03 11.12 -9.29
CA PRO A 252 23.93 12.25 -9.53
C PRO A 252 23.43 13.19 -10.64
N ASP A 253 22.52 12.72 -11.51
CA ASP A 253 22.11 13.44 -12.71
C ASP A 253 20.77 14.15 -12.53
N GLY A 254 20.83 15.31 -11.86
CA GLY A 254 20.18 16.58 -12.23
C GLY A 254 18.66 16.71 -12.49
N ASN A 255 17.87 15.67 -12.69
CA ASN A 255 16.45 15.82 -13.05
C ASN A 255 15.51 15.09 -12.08
N SER A 256 14.88 15.87 -11.19
CA SER A 256 13.83 15.49 -10.25
C SER A 256 14.27 14.52 -9.12
N SER A 257 15.15 14.98 -8.22
CA SER A 257 15.38 14.32 -6.92
C SER A 257 14.12 14.36 -6.05
N LYS A 258 13.42 13.22 -5.91
CA LYS A 258 12.32 13.07 -4.95
C LYS A 258 12.87 13.26 -3.51
N ARG A 259 12.27 14.16 -2.74
CA ARG A 259 12.69 14.52 -1.36
C ARG A 259 12.80 13.30 -0.44
N ARG A 260 13.69 13.37 0.55
CA ARG A 260 14.10 12.22 1.40
C ARG A 260 12.99 11.60 2.26
N TRP A 261 12.06 12.39 2.77
CA TRP A 261 11.04 11.98 3.75
C TRP A 261 9.62 12.25 3.26
N ARG A 262 8.69 11.39 3.68
CA ARG A 262 7.24 11.61 3.56
C ARG A 262 6.62 11.73 4.94
N VAL A 263 5.95 12.85 5.20
CA VAL A 263 5.21 13.13 6.45
C VAL A 263 3.72 12.93 6.19
N TYR A 264 3.16 11.87 6.73
CA TYR A 264 1.76 11.51 6.50
C TYR A 264 0.84 12.27 7.45
N ILE A 265 -0.16 12.94 6.88
CA ILE A 265 -1.21 13.66 7.62
C ILE A 265 -2.46 12.79 7.82
N ASN A 266 -2.58 11.72 7.03
CA ASN A 266 -3.54 10.64 7.22
C ASN A 266 -2.95 9.32 6.64
N GLU A 267 -3.77 8.30 6.39
CA GLU A 267 -3.28 7.02 5.86
C GLU A 267 -2.83 7.06 4.39
N ILE A 268 -3.13 8.14 3.66
CA ILE A 268 -2.97 8.25 2.21
C ILE A 268 -2.16 9.50 1.84
N ASP A 269 -2.51 10.64 2.43
CA ASP A 269 -1.95 11.94 2.09
C ASP A 269 -0.70 12.24 2.92
N TYR A 270 0.33 12.75 2.22
CA TYR A 270 1.61 13.09 2.80
C TYR A 270 2.19 14.34 2.14
N ILE A 271 3.14 14.96 2.82
CA ILE A 271 3.96 16.08 2.33
C ILE A 271 5.40 15.58 2.27
N THR A 272 6.19 16.03 1.29
CA THR A 272 7.59 15.59 1.16
C THR A 272 8.58 16.66 1.63
N SER A 273 9.71 16.22 2.19
CA SER A 273 10.79 17.10 2.63
C SER A 273 12.13 16.39 2.77
N ASP A 274 13.22 17.13 2.83
CA ASP A 274 14.54 16.56 3.11
C ASP A 274 14.84 16.45 4.60
N TRP A 275 14.21 17.31 5.41
CA TRP A 275 14.36 17.34 6.85
C TRP A 275 13.00 17.36 7.56
N VAL A 276 12.88 16.58 8.64
CA VAL A 276 11.67 16.56 9.49
C VAL A 276 12.06 16.77 10.95
N ILE A 277 11.44 17.75 11.60
CA ILE A 277 11.62 18.04 13.02
C ILE A 277 10.33 17.71 13.77
N LEU A 278 10.40 16.74 14.69
CA LEU A 278 9.24 16.32 15.50
C LEU A 278 9.24 17.03 16.86
N SER A 279 8.44 18.09 16.98
CA SER A 279 8.28 18.93 18.18
C SER A 279 6.82 18.94 18.70
N ALA A 280 6.13 17.80 18.61
CA ALA A 280 4.72 17.66 18.96
C ALA A 280 4.46 17.43 20.47
N GLY A 281 5.40 17.88 21.33
CA GLY A 281 5.43 17.54 22.75
C GLY A 281 5.79 16.08 23.02
N VAL A 282 5.97 15.71 24.30
CA VAL A 282 6.44 14.36 24.70
C VAL A 282 5.54 13.25 24.17
N LEU A 283 4.23 13.37 24.44
CA LEU A 283 3.26 12.36 24.02
C LEU A 283 3.09 12.32 22.49
N GLY A 284 2.97 13.47 21.83
CA GLY A 284 2.77 13.54 20.38
C GLY A 284 3.98 13.07 19.57
N THR A 285 5.19 13.50 19.92
CA THR A 285 6.42 13.06 19.24
C THR A 285 6.62 11.55 19.40
N THR A 286 6.40 11.02 20.60
CA THR A 286 6.54 9.59 20.87
C THR A 286 5.49 8.76 20.12
N GLU A 287 4.24 9.22 20.03
CA GLU A 287 3.18 8.57 19.22
C GLU A 287 3.57 8.50 17.74
N ILE A 288 4.03 9.60 17.17
CA ILE A 288 4.48 9.66 15.76
C ILE A 288 5.64 8.69 15.52
N LEU A 289 6.63 8.63 16.43
CA LEU A 289 7.79 7.76 16.29
C LEU A 289 7.42 6.27 16.39
N PHE A 290 6.57 5.87 17.34
CA PHE A 290 6.08 4.48 17.40
C PHE A 290 5.28 4.10 16.14
N GLN A 291 4.42 5.00 15.64
CA GLN A 291 3.67 4.77 14.40
C GLN A 291 4.58 4.67 13.18
N SER A 292 5.70 5.40 13.18
CA SER A 292 6.73 5.33 12.14
C SER A 292 7.53 4.03 12.24
N GLN A 293 7.83 3.56 13.46
CA GLN A 293 8.49 2.29 13.72
C GLN A 293 7.68 1.11 13.17
N MET A 294 6.36 1.10 13.41
CA MET A 294 5.45 0.09 12.82
C MET A 294 5.46 0.05 11.28
N ARG A 295 5.97 1.11 10.64
CA ARG A 295 6.10 1.26 9.18
C ARG A 295 7.54 1.12 8.70
N GLY A 296 8.39 0.50 9.53
CA GLY A 296 9.75 0.09 9.20
C GLY A 296 10.82 1.15 9.44
N LEU A 297 10.52 2.22 10.18
CA LEU A 297 11.56 3.12 10.67
C LEU A 297 12.32 2.44 11.82
N ARG A 298 13.63 2.25 11.67
CA ARG A 298 14.45 1.59 12.69
C ARG A 298 14.80 2.57 13.80
N LEU A 299 14.15 2.44 14.95
CA LEU A 299 14.40 3.27 16.12
C LEU A 299 14.97 2.43 17.28
N PRO A 300 15.81 3.02 18.16
CA PRO A 300 16.33 2.34 19.34
C PRO A 300 15.22 1.82 20.26
N ALA A 301 15.48 0.72 20.97
CA ALA A 301 14.56 0.16 21.98
C ALA A 301 14.33 1.09 23.19
N THR A 302 15.15 2.13 23.33
CA THR A 302 15.03 3.17 24.36
C THR A 302 13.89 4.16 24.08
N LEU A 303 13.23 4.10 22.91
CA LEU A 303 12.03 4.89 22.63
C LEU A 303 10.94 4.63 23.67
N GLY A 304 10.41 5.72 24.22
CA GLY A 304 9.41 5.72 25.29
C GLY A 304 10.01 5.64 26.70
N SER A 305 11.30 5.36 26.86
CA SER A 305 11.95 5.30 28.19
C SER A 305 12.32 6.68 28.74
N GLY A 306 12.61 6.76 30.04
CA GLY A 306 13.04 8.00 30.67
C GLY A 306 11.90 8.99 30.93
N PHE A 307 10.65 8.54 30.87
CA PHE A 307 9.49 9.42 30.99
C PHE A 307 9.41 9.99 32.41
N SER A 308 9.28 11.31 32.49
CA SER A 308 9.23 12.06 33.72
C SER A 308 8.00 12.97 33.75
N CYS A 309 7.39 13.07 34.92
CA CYS A 309 6.28 13.97 35.23
C CYS A 309 6.76 15.20 36.03
N ASN A 310 8.08 15.38 36.16
CA ASN A 310 8.75 16.42 36.93
C ASN A 310 8.38 16.42 38.43
N GLY A 311 7.94 15.25 38.94
CA GLY A 311 7.42 15.12 40.31
C GLY A 311 6.33 16.14 40.65
N ASN A 312 5.46 16.51 39.69
CA ASN A 312 4.42 17.51 39.93
C ASN A 312 3.31 16.95 40.84
N THR A 313 3.00 17.68 41.91
CA THR A 313 1.87 17.40 42.82
C THR A 313 1.07 18.68 43.04
N LEU A 314 -0.25 18.58 42.90
CA LEU A 314 -1.16 19.70 43.06
C LEU A 314 -2.04 19.53 44.30
N ALA A 315 -2.15 20.60 45.07
CA ALA A 315 -2.99 20.72 46.25
C ALA A 315 -3.88 21.97 46.13
N TYR A 316 -5.07 21.89 46.72
CA TYR A 316 -6.02 22.99 46.80
C TYR A 316 -6.33 23.26 48.27
N VAL A 317 -6.12 24.49 48.73
CA VAL A 317 -6.47 24.91 50.09
C VAL A 317 -7.71 25.78 50.00
N ALA A 318 -8.77 25.37 50.69
CA ALA A 318 -10.03 26.11 50.72
C ALA A 318 -10.20 26.86 52.05
N GLY A 319 -10.78 28.05 52.00
CA GLY A 319 -11.19 28.81 53.19
C GLY A 319 -10.04 29.29 54.07
N SER A 320 -8.92 29.69 53.45
CA SER A 320 -7.80 30.32 54.15
C SER A 320 -8.27 31.55 54.93
N ALA A 321 -7.78 31.68 56.17
CA ALA A 321 -8.01 32.87 57.00
C ALA A 321 -7.24 34.10 56.48
N ALA A 322 -6.19 33.89 55.68
CA ALA A 322 -5.39 34.94 55.07
C ALA A 322 -6.04 35.49 53.79
N PRO A 323 -5.90 36.80 53.48
CA PRO A 323 -6.49 37.43 52.31
C PRO A 323 -5.69 37.14 51.03
N VAL A 324 -5.77 35.90 50.54
CA VAL A 324 -4.95 35.41 49.41
C VAL A 324 -5.44 35.85 48.02
N ASN A 325 -6.69 36.28 47.87
CA ASN A 325 -7.31 36.66 46.59
C ASN A 325 -7.04 35.66 45.44
N GLY A 326 -7.07 34.36 45.73
CA GLY A 326 -6.61 33.31 44.80
C GLY A 326 -7.60 32.89 43.72
N TYR A 327 -8.51 33.78 43.28
CA TYR A 327 -9.52 33.50 42.27
C TYR A 327 -9.53 34.52 41.13
N GLY A 328 -9.61 34.05 39.88
CA GLY A 328 -9.56 34.90 38.69
C GLY A 328 -10.75 35.86 38.52
N LEU A 329 -10.48 37.03 37.95
CA LEU A 329 -11.47 38.11 37.77
C LEU A 329 -12.09 38.13 36.37
N ASN A 330 -13.34 38.58 36.28
CA ASN A 330 -13.98 38.92 35.00
C ASN A 330 -13.82 40.42 34.67
N ARG A 331 -14.29 40.84 33.50
CA ARG A 331 -14.16 42.24 33.04
C ARG A 331 -14.83 43.27 33.95
N LYS A 332 -15.99 42.95 34.56
CA LYS A 332 -16.70 43.86 35.47
C LYS A 332 -15.93 44.06 36.78
N GLN A 333 -15.39 42.98 37.33
CA GLN A 333 -14.61 43.05 38.57
C GLN A 333 -13.25 43.73 38.39
N LEU A 334 -12.67 43.70 37.18
CA LEU A 334 -11.43 44.40 36.89
C LEU A 334 -11.57 45.92 37.03
N SER A 335 -12.74 46.50 36.69
CA SER A 335 -12.99 47.94 36.89
C SER A 335 -13.29 48.33 38.33
N GLU A 336 -13.71 47.38 39.17
CA GLU A 336 -14.09 47.64 40.57
C GLU A 336 -12.90 47.51 41.54
N ILE A 337 -11.90 46.69 41.19
CA ILE A 337 -10.75 46.36 42.06
C ILE A 337 -9.50 47.09 41.58
N PRO A 338 -8.84 47.92 42.43
CA PRO A 338 -7.58 48.59 42.11
C PRO A 338 -6.48 47.60 41.71
N TYR A 339 -5.59 48.00 40.79
CA TYR A 339 -4.60 47.08 40.19
C TYR A 339 -3.80 46.27 41.22
N GLN A 340 -3.32 46.92 42.27
CA GLN A 340 -2.49 46.36 43.33
C GLN A 340 -3.20 45.32 44.23
N ASP A 341 -4.52 45.39 44.32
CA ASP A 341 -5.34 44.50 45.15
C ASP A 341 -5.94 43.33 44.36
N ARG A 342 -5.77 43.34 43.03
CA ARG A 342 -6.16 42.23 42.15
C ARG A 342 -5.35 40.97 42.45
N PRO A 343 -5.83 39.79 42.05
CA PRO A 343 -5.14 38.52 42.24
C PRO A 343 -3.69 38.50 41.74
N GLY A 344 -3.40 39.17 40.61
CA GLY A 344 -2.10 39.14 39.96
C GLY A 344 -2.03 38.21 38.74
N PRO A 345 -0.84 38.00 38.14
CA PRO A 345 -0.63 36.90 37.20
C PRO A 345 -0.82 35.55 37.92
N SER A 346 -1.19 34.50 37.18
CA SER A 346 -1.56 33.21 37.80
C SER A 346 -0.49 32.64 38.74
N ILE A 347 0.79 32.91 38.51
CA ILE A 347 1.89 32.59 39.43
C ILE A 347 2.70 33.87 39.63
N SER A 348 2.88 34.26 40.88
CA SER A 348 3.57 35.51 41.25
C SER A 348 4.66 35.31 42.31
N SER A 349 4.71 34.15 42.97
CA SER A 349 5.80 33.76 43.87
C SER A 349 6.21 32.30 43.66
N SER A 350 7.48 32.01 43.97
CA SER A 350 8.08 30.69 43.88
C SER A 350 9.07 30.51 45.02
N HIS A 351 8.90 29.44 45.79
CA HIS A 351 9.73 29.15 46.97
C HIS A 351 10.40 27.79 46.78
N THR A 352 11.72 27.78 46.71
CA THR A 352 12.50 26.54 46.60
C THR A 352 12.91 26.08 48.00
N SER A 353 12.60 24.84 48.33
CA SER A 353 12.99 24.21 49.59
C SER A 353 14.36 23.55 49.46
N SER A 354 15.17 23.63 50.52
CA SER A 354 16.39 22.83 50.72
C SER A 354 16.16 21.32 50.59
N LEU A 355 14.91 20.85 50.78
CA LEU A 355 14.51 19.45 50.60
C LEU A 355 14.42 19.01 49.13
N GLY A 356 14.74 19.88 48.17
CA GLY A 356 14.93 19.53 46.76
C GLY A 356 13.69 19.69 45.86
N PHE A 357 12.66 20.41 46.31
CA PHE A 357 11.47 20.73 45.53
C PHE A 357 11.06 22.20 45.69
N THR A 358 10.32 22.72 44.70
CA THR A 358 9.83 24.09 44.64
C THR A 358 8.32 24.10 44.79
N ILE A 359 7.80 25.00 45.61
CA ILE A 359 6.36 25.26 45.78
C ILE A 359 6.02 26.60 45.14
N GLN A 360 4.98 26.59 44.31
CA GLN A 360 4.39 27.77 43.70
C GLN A 360 2.93 27.91 44.13
N SER A 361 2.55 29.13 44.49
CA SER A 361 1.16 29.50 44.64
C SER A 361 0.57 29.83 43.28
N ALA A 362 -0.65 29.36 43.02
CA ALA A 362 -1.36 29.62 41.79
C ALA A 362 -2.79 30.12 42.03
N ILE A 363 -3.21 31.03 41.16
CA ILE A 363 -4.58 31.56 41.10
C ILE A 363 -5.44 30.59 40.29
N LEU A 364 -6.60 30.22 40.85
CA LEU A 364 -7.60 29.42 40.14
C LEU A 364 -8.28 30.29 39.07
N PRO A 365 -8.17 29.97 37.76
CA PRO A 365 -8.86 30.76 36.74
C PRO A 365 -10.37 30.67 36.90
N ARG A 366 -11.08 31.75 36.61
CA ARG A 366 -12.53 31.82 36.77
C ARG A 366 -13.29 30.74 35.98
N ALA A 367 -12.75 30.39 34.81
CA ALA A 367 -13.35 29.40 33.92
C ALA A 367 -13.31 27.97 34.47
N TYR A 368 -12.40 27.67 35.41
CA TYR A 368 -12.27 26.34 35.96
C TYR A 368 -13.42 26.08 36.94
N PRO A 369 -14.17 24.97 36.78
CA PRO A 369 -15.22 24.63 37.73
C PRO A 369 -14.58 24.25 39.08
N TYR A 370 -14.99 24.93 40.15
CA TYR A 370 -14.48 24.69 41.51
C TYR A 370 -14.66 23.22 41.96
N MET A 371 -15.75 22.57 41.50
CA MET A 371 -16.02 21.16 41.78
C MET A 371 -14.98 20.19 41.20
N LEU A 372 -14.18 20.59 40.21
CA LEU A 372 -13.13 19.73 39.64
C LEU A 372 -11.95 19.54 40.61
N PHE A 373 -11.73 20.51 41.50
CA PHE A 373 -10.72 20.45 42.55
C PHE A 373 -11.24 19.87 43.87
N GLU A 374 -12.57 19.78 44.04
CA GLU A 374 -13.23 19.14 45.21
C GLU A 374 -13.77 17.73 44.92
N GLY A 375 -14.05 17.40 43.65
CA GLY A 375 -14.94 16.31 43.24
C GLY A 375 -14.26 15.08 42.65
N ILE A 376 -12.93 15.04 42.63
CA ILE A 376 -12.17 13.89 42.16
C ILE A 376 -11.54 13.21 43.38
N THR A 377 -12.34 12.43 44.12
CA THR A 377 -11.96 11.61 45.31
C THR A 377 -10.71 12.10 46.05
N THR A 378 -10.78 13.32 46.59
CA THR A 378 -9.67 13.99 47.27
C THR A 378 -9.56 13.51 48.71
N TYR A 379 -8.34 13.23 49.19
CA TYR A 379 -8.10 13.10 50.63
C TYR A 379 -8.17 14.49 51.29
N THR A 380 -8.94 14.62 52.38
CA THR A 380 -9.06 15.86 53.16
C THR A 380 -8.22 15.78 54.43
N TRP A 381 -7.57 16.90 54.79
CA TRP A 381 -6.80 17.00 56.03
C TRP A 381 -7.10 18.32 56.77
N PRO A 382 -7.30 18.30 58.10
CA PRO A 382 -7.24 17.16 59.03
C PRO A 382 -8.38 16.12 58.90
N THR A 383 -8.05 14.84 59.13
CA THR A 383 -8.99 13.70 59.03
C THR A 383 -10.02 13.75 60.16
N GLY A 384 -11.29 14.03 59.84
CA GLY A 384 -12.37 14.10 60.82
C GLY A 384 -13.49 15.11 60.52
N HIS A 385 -13.30 16.03 59.56
CA HIS A 385 -14.37 16.89 59.05
C HIS A 385 -15.40 16.07 58.26
N ARG A 386 -16.48 15.64 58.93
CA ARG A 386 -17.54 14.77 58.38
C ARG A 386 -18.35 15.45 57.26
N PHE A 387 -18.88 14.59 56.38
CA PHE A 387 -19.80 14.80 55.24
C PHE A 387 -20.80 15.98 55.37
N PHE A 388 -21.33 16.26 56.57
CA PHE A 388 -22.28 17.34 56.85
C PHE A 388 -21.70 18.77 56.75
N GLN A 389 -20.45 19.00 57.18
CA GLN A 389 -19.80 20.32 57.00
C GLN A 389 -19.40 20.55 55.54
N GLY A 390 -19.06 19.48 54.80
CA GLY A 390 -18.85 19.54 53.35
C GLY A 390 -20.11 19.94 52.56
N ILE A 391 -21.30 19.54 53.03
CA ILE A 391 -22.60 19.98 52.48
C ILE A 391 -22.87 21.45 52.83
N VAL A 392 -22.61 21.87 54.08
CA VAL A 392 -22.78 23.27 54.52
C VAL A 392 -21.81 24.21 53.78
N ASP A 393 -20.56 23.81 53.58
CA ASP A 393 -19.59 24.59 52.79
C ASP A 393 -19.89 24.53 51.30
N ARG A 394 -20.45 23.43 50.77
CA ARG A 394 -21.03 23.41 49.40
C ARG A 394 -22.17 24.43 49.26
N LEU A 395 -23.06 24.53 50.25
CA LEU A 395 -24.17 25.49 50.28
C LEU A 395 -23.68 26.94 50.40
N LYS A 396 -22.77 27.24 51.33
CA LYS A 396 -22.15 28.57 51.47
C LYS A 396 -21.37 29.01 50.22
N ARG A 397 -20.82 28.06 49.46
CA ARG A 397 -20.12 28.31 48.18
C ARG A 397 -21.06 28.34 46.97
N PHE A 398 -22.18 27.61 46.99
CA PHE A 398 -23.27 27.75 46.02
C PHE A 398 -23.88 29.17 46.10
N LEU A 399 -23.90 29.75 47.29
CA LEU A 399 -24.25 31.15 47.57
C LEU A 399 -23.11 32.17 47.26
N GLY A 400 -21.95 31.72 46.74
CA GLY A 400 -20.89 32.58 46.21
C GLY A 400 -19.97 33.28 47.22
N LEU A 401 -20.07 33.00 48.52
CA LEU A 401 -19.58 33.91 49.56
C LEU A 401 -18.08 33.86 49.94
N ARG A 402 -17.24 32.88 49.51
CA ARG A 402 -15.81 32.81 49.94
C ARG A 402 -14.81 32.16 48.96
N LEU A 403 -14.90 32.42 47.64
CA LEU A 403 -13.94 31.86 46.65
C LEU A 403 -12.57 32.57 46.63
N SER A 404 -12.49 33.83 47.08
CA SER A 404 -11.22 34.59 47.16
C SER A 404 -10.26 34.09 48.23
N GLN A 405 -10.74 33.26 49.17
CA GLN A 405 -9.97 32.67 50.26
C GLN A 405 -9.38 31.28 49.91
N SER A 406 -9.40 30.89 48.64
CA SER A 406 -8.82 29.63 48.18
C SER A 406 -7.49 29.85 47.45
N ILE A 407 -6.59 28.87 47.54
CA ILE A 407 -5.27 28.91 46.89
C ILE A 407 -4.91 27.54 46.32
N ILE A 408 -4.32 27.52 45.13
CA ILE A 408 -3.71 26.31 44.56
C ILE A 408 -2.22 26.32 44.94
N LEU A 409 -1.74 25.19 45.46
CA LEU A 409 -0.33 24.96 45.72
C LEU A 409 0.18 23.89 44.75
N ASN A 410 1.17 24.24 43.95
CA ASN A 410 1.83 23.33 43.02
C ASN A 410 3.25 23.06 43.52
N ALA A 411 3.56 21.81 43.87
CA ALA A 411 4.90 21.38 44.21
C ALA A 411 5.55 20.65 43.03
N MET A 412 6.76 21.04 42.68
CA MET A 412 7.53 20.48 41.57
C MET A 412 8.91 20.09 42.09
N GLY A 413 9.44 18.95 41.64
CA GLY A 413 10.74 18.48 42.11
C GLY A 413 11.41 17.64 41.04
N TYR A 414 11.98 16.52 41.43
CA TYR A 414 12.46 15.50 40.51
C TYR A 414 11.80 14.17 40.87
N ASP A 415 11.44 13.43 39.84
CA ASP A 415 11.10 12.01 39.94
C ASP A 415 12.29 11.18 39.42
N GLU A 416 12.21 9.86 39.57
CA GLU A 416 13.28 8.96 39.14
C GLU A 416 13.44 8.91 37.61
N SER A 417 12.50 9.48 36.86
CA SER A 417 12.42 9.40 35.39
C SER A 417 12.40 7.95 34.88
N ASP A 418 11.93 7.00 35.69
CA ASP A 418 11.79 5.58 35.38
C ASP A 418 10.46 5.24 34.70
N GLY A 419 9.65 6.27 34.39
CA GLY A 419 8.42 6.13 33.64
C GLY A 419 8.67 5.62 32.23
N LYS A 420 7.62 5.05 31.63
CA LYS A 420 7.69 4.49 30.28
C LYS A 420 6.44 4.81 29.45
N ILE A 421 6.61 5.36 28.26
CA ILE A 421 5.60 5.48 27.22
C ILE A 421 5.69 4.25 26.31
N MET A 422 4.54 3.71 25.93
CA MET A 422 4.42 2.53 25.07
C MET A 422 3.30 2.78 24.06
N LEU A 423 3.27 2.00 22.98
CA LEU A 423 2.14 1.98 22.05
C LEU A 423 1.31 0.72 22.26
N ASP A 424 0.02 0.88 22.50
CA ASP A 424 -0.95 -0.20 22.42
C ASP A 424 -1.21 -0.54 20.94
N LYS A 425 -0.87 -1.77 20.54
CA LYS A 425 -0.90 -2.25 19.15
C LYS A 425 -2.32 -2.56 18.63
N ASP A 426 -3.27 -2.74 19.54
CA ASP A 426 -4.65 -3.03 19.15
C ASP A 426 -5.40 -1.72 18.88
N THR A 427 -5.15 -0.71 19.72
CA THR A 427 -5.79 0.61 19.60
C THR A 427 -4.97 1.64 18.80
N ASP A 428 -3.71 1.32 18.45
CA ASP A 428 -2.75 2.21 17.78
C ASP A 428 -2.53 3.53 18.56
N LYS A 429 -2.53 3.45 19.90
CA LYS A 429 -2.52 4.62 20.79
C LYS A 429 -1.49 4.51 21.90
N ILE A 430 -0.85 5.64 22.25
CA ILE A 430 0.17 5.67 23.30
C ILE A 430 -0.40 5.50 24.71
N CYS A 431 0.23 4.70 25.54
CA CYS A 431 -0.03 4.58 26.98
C CYS A 431 1.25 4.90 27.75
N PHE A 432 1.15 5.29 29.03
CA PHE A 432 2.32 5.54 29.85
C PHE A 432 2.20 4.96 31.27
N HIS A 433 3.35 4.62 31.83
CA HIS A 433 3.55 4.31 33.23
C HIS A 433 4.18 5.52 33.90
N PRO A 434 3.53 6.12 34.92
CA PRO A 434 4.07 7.29 35.59
C PRO A 434 5.32 6.92 36.41
N PRO A 435 6.32 7.82 36.51
CA PRO A 435 7.56 7.60 37.24
C PRO A 435 7.35 7.61 38.75
N GLN A 436 8.28 7.02 39.50
CA GLN A 436 8.31 7.09 40.96
C GLN A 436 8.75 8.48 41.44
N ASP A 437 8.00 9.04 42.40
CA ASP A 437 8.30 10.33 43.02
C ASP A 437 8.72 10.13 44.48
N PRO A 438 10.03 10.07 44.77
CA PRO A 438 10.51 9.84 46.14
C PRO A 438 10.25 11.04 47.07
N LEU A 439 9.98 12.22 46.51
CA LEU A 439 9.76 13.44 47.28
C LEU A 439 8.29 13.65 47.65
N LEU A 440 7.37 12.83 47.13
CA LEU A 440 5.94 12.98 47.38
C LEU A 440 5.57 13.05 48.87
N PRO A 441 6.06 12.17 49.77
CA PRO A 441 5.73 12.27 51.19
C PRO A 441 6.17 13.60 51.81
N ARG A 442 7.33 14.12 51.41
CA ARG A 442 7.86 15.41 51.89
C ARG A 442 7.02 16.59 51.38
N LYS A 443 6.55 16.53 50.13
CA LYS A 443 5.64 17.53 49.54
C LYS A 443 4.30 17.56 50.29
N ILE A 444 3.75 16.39 50.63
CA ILE A 444 2.50 16.28 51.41
C ILE A 444 2.65 16.95 52.78
N ILE A 445 3.74 16.67 53.50
CA ILE A 445 4.02 17.31 54.80
C ILE A 445 4.14 18.83 54.66
N ALA A 446 4.82 19.31 53.61
CA ALA A 446 4.93 20.75 53.35
C ALA A 446 3.56 21.39 53.07
N PHE A 447 2.69 20.73 52.30
CA PHE A 447 1.32 21.21 52.07
C PHE A 447 0.51 21.26 53.37
N GLN A 448 0.63 20.27 54.26
CA GLN A 448 -0.05 20.25 55.56
C GLN A 448 0.42 21.42 56.45
N LYS A 449 1.73 21.66 56.53
CA LYS A 449 2.31 22.78 57.28
C LYS A 449 1.83 24.13 56.75
N LEU A 450 1.90 24.34 55.44
CA LEU A 450 1.41 25.56 54.79
C LEU A 450 -0.09 25.78 55.03
N THR A 451 -0.88 24.71 54.91
CA THR A 451 -2.33 24.76 55.17
C THR A 451 -2.62 25.17 56.61
N LYS A 452 -1.88 24.64 57.59
CA LYS A 452 -2.02 24.98 59.01
C LYS A 452 -1.77 26.47 59.25
N LYS A 453 -0.72 27.05 58.63
CA LYS A 453 -0.43 28.49 58.73
C LYS A 453 -1.47 29.35 58.00
N LEU A 454 -1.97 28.89 56.85
CA LEU A 454 -3.01 29.57 56.08
C LEU A 454 -4.40 29.50 56.74
N GLY A 455 -4.60 28.62 57.73
CA GLY A 455 -5.86 28.47 58.46
C GLY A 455 -7.03 27.92 57.63
N GLY A 456 -6.76 27.00 56.70
CA GLY A 456 -7.77 26.43 55.77
C GLY A 456 -7.84 24.90 55.77
N ILE A 457 -8.58 24.33 54.80
CA ILE A 457 -8.72 22.88 54.59
C ILE A 457 -7.92 22.46 53.36
N LEU A 458 -7.05 21.45 53.51
CA LEU A 458 -6.26 20.90 52.41
C LEU A 458 -7.03 19.81 51.67
N PHE A 459 -7.11 19.97 50.35
CA PHE A 459 -7.58 18.97 49.39
C PHE A 459 -6.41 18.54 48.51
N MET A 460 -6.09 17.24 48.51
CA MET A 460 -5.08 16.68 47.62
C MET A 460 -5.71 15.95 46.44
N SER A 461 -5.06 16.02 45.28
CA SER A 461 -5.46 15.24 44.10
C SER A 461 -5.52 13.74 44.40
N ARG A 462 -6.51 13.03 43.84
CA ARG A 462 -6.52 11.56 43.86
C ARG A 462 -5.35 10.94 43.11
N TYR A 463 -4.79 11.70 42.16
CA TYR A 463 -3.68 11.27 41.34
C TYR A 463 -2.39 11.59 42.08
N ARG A 464 -1.53 10.58 42.21
CA ARG A 464 -0.19 10.72 42.74
C ARG A 464 0.62 11.77 41.97
N SER A 465 0.41 11.83 40.65
CA SER A 465 1.04 12.79 39.76
C SER A 465 0.00 13.45 38.86
N THR A 466 -0.12 14.78 38.98
CA THR A 466 -0.92 15.63 38.07
C THR A 466 0.03 16.61 37.41
N THR A 467 0.35 16.40 36.14
CA THR A 467 1.46 17.12 35.51
C THR A 467 1.11 17.76 34.17
N VAL A 468 1.75 18.90 33.93
CA VAL A 468 1.84 19.61 32.64
C VAL A 468 3.30 19.71 32.17
N HIS A 469 4.24 19.18 32.98
CA HIS A 469 5.69 19.22 32.76
C HIS A 469 6.18 17.82 32.37
N LEU A 470 5.67 17.33 31.24
CA LEU A 470 6.08 16.05 30.70
C LEU A 470 7.48 16.17 30.08
N LEU A 471 8.35 15.22 30.43
CA LEU A 471 9.70 15.10 29.89
C LEU A 471 9.99 13.63 29.51
N GLY A 472 11.02 13.42 28.70
CA GLY A 472 11.50 12.10 28.31
C GLY A 472 10.71 11.44 27.17
N GLY A 473 10.84 10.12 27.01
CA GLY A 473 10.23 9.35 25.93
C GLY A 473 11.01 9.38 24.61
N CYS A 474 11.73 10.46 24.33
CA CYS A 474 12.66 10.59 23.21
C CYS A 474 13.97 11.24 23.71
N ASN A 475 14.72 10.51 24.53
CA ASN A 475 15.86 11.08 25.25
C ASN A 475 17.02 11.39 24.31
N ALA A 476 17.70 12.50 24.57
CA ALA A 476 18.97 12.82 23.94
C ALA A 476 20.11 12.18 24.74
N SER A 477 21.11 11.62 24.06
CA SER A 477 22.32 11.08 24.67
C SER A 477 23.53 11.37 23.78
N SER A 478 24.72 11.43 24.37
CA SER A 478 25.97 11.50 23.60
C SER A 478 26.27 10.15 22.91
N ASP A 479 25.72 9.04 23.41
CA ASP A 479 25.86 7.69 22.84
C ASP A 479 24.53 7.09 22.38
N SER A 480 24.60 6.37 21.25
CA SER A 480 23.50 5.66 20.59
C SER A 480 22.83 4.57 21.44
N SER A 481 23.52 4.04 22.45
CA SER A 481 22.94 3.08 23.39
C SER A 481 22.04 3.74 24.44
N GLY A 482 22.28 5.02 24.76
CA GLY A 482 21.64 5.72 25.88
C GLY A 482 20.47 6.65 25.52
N GLY A 483 20.23 6.90 24.22
CA GLY A 483 19.22 7.86 23.78
C GLY A 483 18.59 7.50 22.43
N VAL A 484 17.45 8.12 22.13
CA VAL A 484 16.81 8.05 20.81
C VAL A 484 17.47 9.03 19.85
N CYS A 485 17.88 10.19 20.36
CA CYS A 485 18.57 11.24 19.61
C CYS A 485 19.96 11.52 20.18
N ASN A 486 20.83 12.10 19.35
CA ASN A 486 22.14 12.60 19.76
C ASN A 486 22.04 14.00 20.44
N HIS A 487 23.18 14.58 20.84
CA HIS A 487 23.25 15.93 21.42
C HIS A 487 22.77 17.06 20.48
N LYS A 488 22.62 16.82 19.17
CA LYS A 488 22.02 17.79 18.23
C LYS A 488 20.51 17.58 18.04
N ALA A 489 19.90 16.73 18.87
CA ALA A 489 18.51 16.28 18.74
C ALA A 489 18.20 15.60 17.39
N ALA A 490 19.22 15.10 16.69
CA ALA A 490 19.06 14.30 15.49
C ALA A 490 19.05 12.81 15.85
N GLU A 491 18.27 12.01 15.13
CA GLU A 491 18.35 10.56 15.24
C GLU A 491 19.80 10.10 15.03
N HIS A 492 20.29 9.10 15.79
CA HIS A 492 21.67 8.62 15.64
C HIS A 492 22.00 8.13 14.22
N ALA A 493 21.00 7.78 13.41
CA ALA A 493 21.15 7.44 12.00
C ALA A 493 21.44 8.68 11.10
N SER A 494 21.03 9.88 11.52
CA SER A 494 21.21 11.15 10.82
C SER A 494 22.25 12.02 11.55
N ARG A 495 23.51 11.55 11.60
CA ARG A 495 24.61 12.16 12.38
C ARG A 495 24.91 13.63 12.01
N TYR A 496 24.45 14.09 10.84
CA TYR A 496 24.86 15.37 10.26
C TYR A 496 23.74 16.38 10.02
N LEU A 497 22.52 16.21 10.56
CA LEU A 497 21.37 17.10 10.28
C LEU A 497 21.70 18.60 10.25
N VAL A 498 22.35 19.11 11.31
CA VAL A 498 22.70 20.54 11.42
C VAL A 498 23.81 20.92 10.42
N GLN A 499 24.75 20.01 10.15
CA GLN A 499 25.86 20.24 9.24
C GLN A 499 25.42 20.18 7.77
N ASP A 500 24.54 19.24 7.43
CA ASP A 500 23.87 19.13 6.13
C ASP A 500 23.06 20.40 5.82
N ILE A 501 22.36 20.96 6.83
CA ILE A 501 21.62 22.22 6.70
C ILE A 501 22.56 23.41 6.46
N LEU A 502 23.69 23.46 7.18
CA LEU A 502 24.69 24.52 7.01
C LEU A 502 25.46 24.39 5.67
N GLU A 503 25.74 23.17 5.22
CA GLU A 503 26.33 22.90 3.90
C GLU A 503 25.36 23.23 2.76
N TYR A 504 24.06 22.97 2.93
CA TYR A 504 23.03 23.39 1.98
C TYR A 504 22.97 24.92 1.85
N LYS A 505 23.08 25.65 2.96
CA LYS A 505 23.18 27.12 2.96
C LYS A 505 24.37 27.60 2.12
N ASN A 506 25.52 26.94 2.21
CA ASN A 506 26.72 27.29 1.45
C ASN A 506 26.59 26.98 -0.05
N LYS A 507 25.70 26.05 -0.45
CA LYS A 507 25.44 25.72 -1.86
C LYS A 507 24.49 26.70 -2.57
N ILE A 508 23.73 27.52 -1.84
CA ILE A 508 22.66 28.37 -2.40
C ILE A 508 23.05 29.86 -2.52
N SER A 509 24.25 30.28 -2.10
CA SER A 509 24.72 31.65 -2.33
C SER A 509 25.95 31.67 -3.26
N PRO A 510 25.79 32.24 -4.47
CA PRO A 510 26.04 33.67 -4.59
C PRO A 510 24.92 34.42 -5.34
N GLY A 511 24.44 35.51 -4.73
CA GLY A 511 23.70 36.58 -5.42
C GLY A 511 22.19 36.44 -5.48
N ALA A 512 21.48 36.87 -4.44
CA ALA A 512 20.11 37.36 -4.57
C ALA A 512 19.97 38.62 -3.72
N ALA A 513 20.07 39.75 -4.41
CA ALA A 513 19.82 41.07 -3.86
C ALA A 513 18.34 41.26 -3.52
N ALA A 514 18.11 42.14 -2.56
CA ALA A 514 16.82 42.56 -2.04
C ALA A 514 15.81 42.91 -3.16
N GLY A 515 14.60 42.37 -3.03
CA GLY A 515 13.46 42.66 -3.89
C GLY A 515 12.15 42.61 -3.09
N ASP A 516 11.77 43.80 -2.65
CA ASP A 516 10.46 44.33 -2.25
C ASP A 516 9.48 43.61 -1.30
N GLN A 517 8.92 44.45 -0.43
CA GLN A 517 8.05 44.10 0.70
C GLN A 517 6.56 43.98 0.32
N ASN A 518 5.83 43.23 1.16
CA ASN A 518 4.38 43.22 1.40
C ASN A 518 3.48 42.29 0.55
N GLN A 519 3.09 41.15 1.13
CA GLN A 519 1.77 41.01 1.78
C GLN A 519 1.68 39.67 2.54
N PHE A 520 1.52 39.75 3.86
CA PHE A 520 1.39 38.61 4.76
C PHE A 520 -0.07 38.16 4.84
N SER A 521 -0.36 36.89 4.57
CA SER A 521 -1.65 36.28 4.91
C SER A 521 -1.47 34.97 5.67
N VAL A 522 -1.81 34.97 6.97
CA VAL A 522 -2.11 33.75 7.72
C VAL A 522 -3.54 33.36 7.39
N THR A 523 -3.75 32.55 6.37
CA THR A 523 -5.07 32.01 6.06
C THR A 523 -5.35 30.79 6.94
N GLY A 524 -6.14 30.99 7.99
CA GLY A 524 -6.89 29.90 8.60
C GLY A 524 -8.05 29.56 7.66
N LYS A 525 -7.80 28.74 6.64
CA LYS A 525 -8.90 28.05 5.95
C LYS A 525 -9.17 26.75 6.70
N ASP A 526 -10.41 26.60 7.16
CA ASP A 526 -10.99 25.28 7.27
C ASP A 526 -10.73 24.56 5.94
N LEU A 527 -10.27 23.32 6.00
CA LEU A 527 -10.34 22.38 4.89
C LEU A 527 -11.83 22.08 4.60
N GLU A 528 -12.62 23.10 4.29
CA GLU A 528 -13.72 22.90 3.37
C GLU A 528 -13.07 22.65 2.03
N SER A 529 -13.12 21.37 1.66
CA SER A 529 -12.84 20.81 0.37
C SER A 529 -12.74 21.88 -0.73
N ASP A 530 -11.55 22.03 -1.30
CA ASP A 530 -11.49 22.31 -2.73
C ASP A 530 -12.57 21.47 -3.40
N ASN A 531 -13.34 22.06 -4.31
CA ASN A 531 -14.40 21.44 -5.11
C ASN A 531 -13.87 20.33 -6.05
N ALA A 532 -12.85 19.60 -5.63
CA ALA A 532 -12.45 18.29 -6.07
C ALA A 532 -13.41 17.25 -5.45
N SER A 533 -14.27 16.70 -6.29
CA SER A 533 -14.99 15.43 -6.14
C SER A 533 -14.11 14.23 -5.73
N THR A 534 -13.52 14.23 -4.53
CA THR A 534 -12.79 13.08 -3.99
C THR A 534 -13.78 12.03 -3.46
N VAL A 535 -13.48 10.74 -3.68
CA VAL A 535 -14.27 9.63 -3.15
C VAL A 535 -13.40 8.78 -2.24
N LEU A 536 -13.86 8.59 -1.00
CA LEU A 536 -13.22 7.74 -0.01
C LEU A 536 -13.96 6.42 0.11
N ILE A 537 -13.21 5.32 0.03
CA ILE A 537 -13.74 3.95 0.01
C ILE A 537 -13.02 3.12 1.08
N LYS A 538 -13.75 2.28 1.82
CA LYS A 538 -13.19 1.31 2.75
C LYS A 538 -13.53 -0.10 2.27
N GLU A 539 -12.53 -0.96 2.13
CA GLU A 539 -12.71 -2.33 1.66
C GLU A 539 -11.93 -3.30 2.55
N ILE A 540 -12.55 -4.46 2.84
CA ILE A 540 -11.92 -5.54 3.59
C ILE A 540 -12.02 -6.81 2.75
N MET A 541 -10.87 -7.43 2.51
CA MET A 541 -10.74 -8.66 1.72
C MET A 541 -10.12 -9.76 2.58
N ARG A 542 -10.66 -10.98 2.48
CA ARG A 542 -10.20 -12.15 3.25
C ARG A 542 -9.99 -13.34 2.32
N GLY A 543 -8.95 -14.13 2.56
CA GLY A 543 -8.70 -15.35 1.78
C GLY A 543 -7.36 -15.99 2.14
N TYR A 544 -6.74 -16.66 1.17
CA TYR A 544 -5.55 -17.45 1.38
C TYR A 544 -4.45 -17.08 0.37
N VAL A 545 -3.21 -16.95 0.86
CA VAL A 545 -2.01 -16.68 0.06
C VAL A 545 -0.95 -17.70 0.41
N GLY A 546 -0.47 -18.47 -0.57
CA GLY A 546 0.38 -19.64 -0.32
C GLY A 546 -0.28 -20.67 0.61
N GLY A 547 -1.61 -20.83 0.53
CA GLY A 547 -2.38 -21.72 1.42
C GLY A 547 -2.62 -21.18 2.84
N MET A 548 -2.16 -19.97 3.17
CA MET A 548 -2.22 -19.41 4.52
C MET A 548 -3.19 -18.23 4.61
N PRO A 549 -3.93 -18.06 5.74
CA PRO A 549 -4.95 -17.02 5.86
C PRO A 549 -4.35 -15.61 5.83
N CYS A 550 -4.95 -14.74 5.03
CA CYS A 550 -4.55 -13.36 4.85
C CYS A 550 -5.79 -12.45 4.80
N THR A 551 -5.71 -11.29 5.48
CA THR A 551 -6.77 -10.27 5.45
C THR A 551 -6.18 -8.91 5.10
N VAL A 552 -6.80 -8.20 4.15
CA VAL A 552 -6.37 -6.88 3.68
C VAL A 552 -7.43 -5.85 4.07
N HIS A 553 -7.02 -4.78 4.73
CA HIS A 553 -7.86 -3.65 5.10
C HIS A 553 -7.40 -2.42 4.32
N LEU A 554 -8.21 -1.95 3.38
CA LEU A 554 -7.91 -0.80 2.52
C LEU A 554 -8.74 0.42 2.88
N LYS A 555 -8.10 1.58 2.83
CA LYS A 555 -8.74 2.89 2.66
C LYS A 555 -8.23 3.51 1.38
N MET A 556 -9.14 3.81 0.47
CA MET A 556 -8.81 4.25 -0.89
C MET A 556 -9.35 5.66 -1.11
N ARG A 557 -8.55 6.51 -1.75
CA ARG A 557 -8.93 7.85 -2.20
C ARG A 557 -8.82 7.88 -3.72
N MET A 558 -9.96 8.02 -4.39
CA MET A 558 -10.03 8.15 -5.84
C MET A 558 -9.71 9.59 -6.28
N GLN A 559 -8.97 9.74 -7.37
CA GLN A 559 -8.50 11.03 -7.87
C GLN A 559 -9.63 11.83 -8.51
N SER A 560 -9.69 13.12 -8.25
CA SER A 560 -10.83 13.97 -8.64
C SER A 560 -10.61 14.85 -9.86
N GLN A 561 -9.39 14.92 -10.41
CA GLN A 561 -9.01 16.01 -11.32
C GLN A 561 -10.07 16.27 -12.43
N ASN A 562 -10.70 17.45 -12.33
CA ASN A 562 -11.45 18.05 -13.42
C ASN A 562 -10.45 18.49 -14.48
N LEU A 563 -9.96 17.56 -15.29
CA LEU A 563 -9.32 17.91 -16.55
C LEU A 563 -10.41 18.50 -17.45
N LYS A 564 -10.49 19.83 -17.47
CA LYS A 564 -11.19 20.59 -18.53
C LYS A 564 -10.68 20.22 -19.94
N SER A 565 -9.61 19.43 -20.05
CA SER A 565 -9.00 18.92 -21.28
C SER A 565 -9.22 17.42 -21.54
N PHE A 566 -10.02 16.68 -20.74
CA PHE A 566 -10.34 15.30 -21.13
C PHE A 566 -11.41 15.32 -22.23
N ASP A 567 -10.93 15.35 -23.47
CA ASP A 567 -11.76 15.31 -24.66
C ASP A 567 -12.66 14.07 -24.61
N LYS A 568 -13.98 14.23 -24.79
CA LYS A 568 -14.92 13.10 -24.85
C LYS A 568 -14.54 12.09 -25.95
N ARG A 569 -13.68 12.51 -26.90
CA ARG A 569 -13.08 11.65 -27.93
C ARG A 569 -12.04 10.65 -27.38
N ASN A 570 -11.36 10.93 -26.27
CA ASN A 570 -10.39 9.99 -25.65
C ASN A 570 -11.05 8.81 -24.89
N TRP A 571 -12.38 8.79 -24.77
CA TRP A 571 -13.09 7.57 -24.35
C TRP A 571 -12.99 6.45 -25.40
N PHE A 572 -12.77 6.81 -26.67
CA PHE A 572 -12.58 5.86 -27.76
C PHE A 572 -11.15 5.31 -27.82
N THR A 573 -10.16 5.99 -27.21
CA THR A 573 -8.74 5.59 -27.23
C THR A 573 -8.34 4.62 -26.11
N GLY A 574 -9.26 4.29 -25.19
CA GLY A 574 -9.06 3.21 -24.22
C GLY A 574 -8.46 3.59 -22.87
N GLU A 575 -8.13 4.86 -22.65
CA GLU A 575 -7.62 5.31 -21.35
C GLU A 575 -8.72 5.38 -20.28
N PRO A 576 -8.51 4.79 -19.09
CA PRO A 576 -9.50 4.84 -18.03
C PRO A 576 -9.66 6.24 -17.47
N HIS A 577 -10.91 6.60 -17.15
CA HIS A 577 -11.23 7.89 -16.56
C HIS A 577 -10.43 8.09 -15.26
N PRO A 578 -9.76 9.25 -15.03
CA PRO A 578 -8.92 9.50 -13.86
C PRO A 578 -9.60 9.22 -12.50
N LEU A 579 -10.92 9.48 -12.37
CA LEU A 579 -11.77 9.07 -11.22
C LEU A 579 -11.74 7.58 -10.85
N LEU A 580 -11.25 6.69 -11.72
CA LEU A 580 -11.09 5.26 -11.46
C LEU A 580 -9.65 4.90 -11.04
N ARG A 581 -8.76 5.89 -10.93
CA ARG A 581 -7.42 5.76 -10.35
C ARG A 581 -7.38 6.39 -8.97
N GLY A 582 -6.61 5.80 -8.07
CA GLY A 582 -6.58 6.23 -6.68
C GLY A 582 -5.30 5.82 -5.96
N LYS A 583 -5.15 6.40 -4.76
CA LYS A 583 -4.14 5.98 -3.78
C LYS A 583 -4.81 5.16 -2.69
N ALA A 584 -4.08 4.20 -2.15
CA ALA A 584 -4.54 3.31 -1.10
C ALA A 584 -3.62 3.39 0.13
N GLY A 585 -4.24 3.38 1.30
CA GLY A 585 -3.60 3.20 2.60
C GLY A 585 -4.28 2.07 3.37
N GLY A 586 -3.83 1.83 4.59
CA GLY A 586 -4.36 0.78 5.47
C GLY A 586 -3.28 -0.24 5.86
N TYR A 587 -3.68 -1.50 6.04
CA TYR A 587 -2.79 -2.56 6.49
C TYR A 587 -3.24 -3.96 6.06
N VAL A 588 -2.32 -4.91 6.11
CA VAL A 588 -2.51 -6.32 5.81
C VAL A 588 -2.18 -7.14 7.05
N VAL A 589 -3.07 -8.06 7.41
CA VAL A 589 -2.88 -9.03 8.49
C VAL A 589 -2.51 -10.35 7.84
N PHE A 590 -1.22 -10.70 7.92
CA PHE A 590 -0.70 -11.96 7.39
C PHE A 590 0.20 -12.65 8.43
N ARG A 591 -0.43 -13.15 9.49
CA ARG A 591 0.23 -13.64 10.72
C ARG A 591 1.20 -14.80 10.51
N ALA A 592 1.07 -15.55 9.41
CA ALA A 592 1.96 -16.64 9.06
C ALA A 592 3.35 -16.15 8.59
N ILE A 593 3.44 -14.92 8.07
CA ILE A 593 4.70 -14.31 7.60
C ILE A 593 5.26 -13.34 8.63
N GLU A 594 4.43 -12.43 9.14
CA GLU A 594 4.81 -11.43 10.13
C GLU A 594 3.78 -11.44 11.26
N LYS A 595 4.23 -11.51 12.52
CA LYS A 595 3.32 -11.56 13.69
C LYS A 595 2.47 -10.29 13.82
N GLU A 596 3.01 -9.18 13.35
CA GLU A 596 2.41 -7.85 13.41
C GLU A 596 1.72 -7.47 12.09
N LYS A 597 0.93 -6.39 12.12
CA LYS A 597 0.27 -5.84 10.94
C LYS A 597 1.33 -5.32 9.95
N LEU A 598 1.15 -5.61 8.67
CA LEU A 598 1.92 -5.04 7.57
C LEU A 598 1.24 -3.75 7.11
N HIS A 599 1.84 -2.59 7.34
CA HIS A 599 1.23 -1.31 6.99
C HIS A 599 1.53 -0.92 5.53
N ILE A 600 0.52 -0.39 4.84
CA ILE A 600 0.69 0.16 3.48
C ILE A 600 1.42 1.50 3.59
N ILE A 601 2.56 1.59 2.92
CA ILE A 601 3.39 2.81 2.85
C ILE A 601 3.31 3.50 1.48
N ASP A 602 2.97 2.77 0.42
CA ASP A 602 2.62 3.34 -0.88
C ASP A 602 1.63 2.39 -1.54
N GLY A 603 0.41 2.85 -1.79
CA GLY A 603 -0.63 2.05 -2.41
C GLY A 603 -1.16 2.75 -3.65
N GLU A 604 -1.13 2.06 -4.77
CA GLU A 604 -1.66 2.55 -6.04
C GLU A 604 -2.74 1.61 -6.55
N MET A 605 -3.77 2.22 -7.13
CA MET A 605 -4.92 1.49 -7.62
C MET A 605 -5.46 2.08 -8.90
N ASP A 606 -5.84 1.19 -9.82
CA ASP A 606 -6.53 1.52 -11.05
C ASP A 606 -7.63 0.48 -11.28
N LEU A 607 -8.89 0.93 -11.22
CA LEU A 607 -10.06 0.07 -11.32
C LEU A 607 -10.44 -0.28 -12.77
N CYS A 608 -9.70 0.26 -13.75
CA CYS A 608 -10.04 0.10 -15.15
C CYS A 608 -8.78 0.00 -16.02
N VAL A 609 -7.82 -0.81 -15.58
CA VAL A 609 -6.65 -1.15 -16.42
C VAL A 609 -7.13 -2.00 -17.59
N VAL A 610 -6.65 -1.65 -18.78
CA VAL A 610 -6.91 -2.36 -20.03
C VAL A 610 -5.59 -2.94 -20.51
N ASP A 611 -5.62 -4.20 -20.94
CA ASP A 611 -4.50 -4.82 -21.63
C ASP A 611 -4.82 -4.87 -23.13
N CYS A 612 -3.90 -4.37 -23.95
CA CYS A 612 -4.01 -4.40 -25.41
C CYS A 612 -4.04 -5.82 -25.98
N ARG A 613 -3.46 -6.81 -25.27
CA ARG A 613 -3.50 -8.23 -25.65
C ARG A 613 -4.90 -8.83 -25.43
N THR A 614 -5.65 -8.32 -24.46
CA THR A 614 -6.99 -8.80 -24.08
C THR A 614 -8.00 -7.65 -24.06
N PRO A 615 -8.33 -7.05 -25.22
CA PRO A 615 -9.03 -5.76 -25.29
C PRO A 615 -10.46 -5.77 -24.73
N TYR A 616 -11.02 -6.96 -24.48
CA TYR A 616 -12.34 -7.17 -23.89
C TYR A 616 -12.29 -7.42 -22.37
N THR A 617 -11.12 -7.72 -21.82
CA THR A 617 -10.93 -7.99 -20.40
C THR A 617 -10.58 -6.69 -19.68
N GLN A 618 -11.24 -6.45 -18.55
CA GLN A 618 -10.94 -5.31 -17.67
C GLN A 618 -10.23 -5.82 -16.42
N TYR A 619 -9.26 -5.06 -15.92
CA TYR A 619 -8.56 -5.37 -14.69
C TYR A 619 -8.77 -4.27 -13.65
N MET A 620 -9.01 -4.65 -12.39
CA MET A 620 -8.78 -3.76 -11.26
C MET A 620 -7.44 -4.11 -10.64
N ARG A 621 -6.44 -3.24 -10.80
CA ARG A 621 -5.08 -3.45 -10.31
C ARG A 621 -4.87 -2.75 -8.96
N TYR A 622 -4.20 -3.46 -8.07
CA TYR A 622 -3.80 -3.04 -6.74
C TYR A 622 -2.29 -3.27 -6.65
N HIS A 623 -1.52 -2.23 -6.35
CA HIS A 623 -0.09 -2.35 -6.11
C HIS A 623 0.20 -1.72 -4.74
N LEU A 624 0.49 -2.58 -3.76
CA LEU A 624 0.66 -2.18 -2.37
C LEU A 624 2.08 -2.48 -1.90
N LEU A 625 2.83 -1.42 -1.61
CA LEU A 625 4.10 -1.51 -0.90
C LEU A 625 3.81 -1.52 0.60
N LEU A 626 4.30 -2.57 1.27
CA LEU A 626 4.02 -2.89 2.65
C LEU A 626 5.28 -2.84 3.50
N ALA A 627 5.09 -2.54 4.78
CA ALA A 627 6.13 -2.41 5.77
C ALA A 627 5.78 -3.15 7.06
N ALA A 628 6.73 -3.90 7.60
CA ALA A 628 6.67 -4.45 8.94
C ALA A 628 7.44 -3.56 9.93
N ALA A 629 7.11 -3.68 11.23
CA ALA A 629 7.87 -3.03 12.30
C ALA A 629 9.33 -3.48 12.38
N SER A 630 9.62 -4.71 11.92
CA SER A 630 10.97 -5.26 11.77
C SER A 630 11.84 -4.49 10.75
N GLY A 631 11.22 -3.66 9.91
CA GLY A 631 11.87 -2.99 8.77
C GLY A 631 11.81 -3.81 7.47
N SER A 632 11.27 -5.03 7.51
CA SER A 632 11.01 -5.83 6.30
C SER A 632 10.03 -5.12 5.36
N ARG A 633 10.25 -5.25 4.06
CA ARG A 633 9.41 -4.68 3.00
C ARG A 633 8.81 -5.80 2.14
N TYR A 634 7.55 -5.62 1.77
CA TYR A 634 6.82 -6.57 0.95
C TYR A 634 6.02 -5.84 -0.13
N ILE A 635 5.75 -6.51 -1.23
CA ILE A 635 4.85 -6.03 -2.28
C ILE A 635 3.68 -7.02 -2.33
N LEU A 636 2.47 -6.49 -2.29
CA LEU A 636 1.25 -7.22 -2.61
C LEU A 636 0.69 -6.62 -3.90
N GLU A 637 0.84 -7.37 -4.99
CA GLU A 637 0.19 -7.05 -6.26
C GLU A 637 -1.11 -7.85 -6.37
N GLY A 638 -2.21 -7.15 -6.61
CA GLY A 638 -3.54 -7.74 -6.76
C GLY A 638 -4.16 -7.38 -8.10
N LYS A 639 -4.83 -8.33 -8.74
CA LYS A 639 -5.65 -8.10 -9.93
C LYS A 639 -7.02 -8.76 -9.77
N LYS A 640 -8.09 -7.98 -9.89
CA LYS A 640 -9.44 -8.51 -10.16
C LYS A 640 -9.60 -8.57 -11.67
N ILE A 641 -9.92 -9.74 -12.21
CA ILE A 641 -9.98 -10.00 -13.66
C ILE A 641 -11.45 -10.11 -14.04
N MET A 642 -11.93 -9.21 -14.89
CA MET A 642 -13.33 -9.14 -15.33
C MET A 642 -13.41 -9.46 -16.81
N ASN A 643 -14.04 -10.60 -17.13
CA ASN A 643 -14.00 -11.20 -18.45
C ASN A 643 -15.42 -11.40 -19.01
N PRO A 644 -15.73 -10.96 -20.24
CA PRO A 644 -17.11 -11.02 -20.77
C PRO A 644 -17.68 -12.42 -21.05
N CYS A 645 -16.92 -13.49 -20.82
CA CYS A 645 -17.10 -14.82 -21.40
C CYS A 645 -18.42 -15.54 -21.07
N HIS A 646 -19.02 -15.23 -19.93
CA HIS A 646 -20.21 -15.94 -19.45
C HIS A 646 -21.46 -15.05 -19.34
N PHE A 647 -21.45 -13.88 -19.98
CA PHE A 647 -22.39 -12.81 -19.63
C PHE A 647 -22.34 -12.52 -18.11
N ALA A 648 -23.24 -11.71 -17.56
CA ALA A 648 -23.12 -11.24 -16.18
C ALA A 648 -23.09 -12.35 -15.08
N LEU A 649 -23.30 -13.63 -15.42
CA LEU A 649 -23.40 -14.79 -14.51
C LEU A 649 -22.23 -14.94 -13.51
N TYR A 650 -21.01 -14.55 -13.89
CA TYR A 650 -19.83 -14.63 -13.01
C TYR A 650 -19.31 -13.27 -12.55
N ALA A 651 -19.99 -12.17 -12.95
CA ALA A 651 -19.56 -10.81 -12.65
C ALA A 651 -19.38 -10.57 -11.15
N TRP A 652 -20.22 -11.20 -10.31
CA TRP A 652 -20.07 -11.14 -8.86
C TRP A 652 -18.73 -11.71 -8.39
N ARG A 653 -18.40 -12.96 -8.81
CA ARG A 653 -17.14 -13.62 -8.41
C ARG A 653 -15.95 -12.81 -8.91
N GLU A 654 -15.98 -12.37 -10.16
CA GLU A 654 -14.89 -11.63 -10.81
C GLU A 654 -14.66 -10.23 -10.21
N THR A 655 -15.71 -9.52 -9.79
CA THR A 655 -15.58 -8.18 -9.16
C THR A 655 -15.24 -8.23 -7.67
N THR A 656 -15.38 -9.39 -7.02
CA THR A 656 -15.10 -9.57 -5.59
C THR A 656 -13.86 -10.39 -5.29
N THR A 657 -13.30 -11.10 -6.28
CA THR A 657 -12.11 -11.95 -6.15
C THR A 657 -10.87 -11.21 -6.64
N LEU A 658 -9.89 -11.05 -5.75
CA LEU A 658 -8.59 -10.46 -6.02
C LEU A 658 -7.54 -11.58 -6.08
N HIS A 659 -6.98 -11.82 -7.25
CA HIS A 659 -5.82 -12.70 -7.39
C HIS A 659 -4.58 -11.92 -6.97
N VAL A 660 -3.84 -12.45 -5.99
CA VAL A 660 -2.73 -11.74 -5.38
C VAL A 660 -1.41 -12.48 -5.56
N THR A 661 -0.36 -11.70 -5.74
CA THR A 661 1.03 -12.13 -5.64
C THR A 661 1.68 -11.34 -4.52
N PHE A 662 2.18 -12.05 -3.52
CA PHE A 662 2.84 -11.49 -2.36
C PHE A 662 4.34 -11.83 -2.43
N SER A 663 5.17 -10.79 -2.42
CA SER A 663 6.61 -10.95 -2.57
C SER A 663 7.38 -10.17 -1.51
N LYS A 664 8.45 -10.76 -0.98
CA LYS A 664 9.40 -10.04 -0.11
C LYS A 664 10.37 -9.24 -0.97
N VAL A 665 10.57 -7.96 -0.63
CA VAL A 665 11.55 -7.11 -1.32
C VAL A 665 12.94 -7.43 -0.78
N ALA A 666 13.82 -7.93 -1.65
CA ALA A 666 15.20 -8.20 -1.28
C ALA A 666 15.95 -6.87 -1.04
N PRO A 667 16.77 -6.75 0.03
CA PRO A 667 17.76 -5.70 0.13
C PRO A 667 18.66 -5.69 -1.11
N ILE A 668 19.01 -4.51 -1.60
CA ILE A 668 19.96 -4.35 -2.71
C ILE A 668 21.26 -5.07 -2.32
N GLY A 669 21.62 -6.12 -3.06
CA GLY A 669 22.85 -6.90 -2.85
C GLY A 669 22.70 -8.23 -2.08
N SER A 670 21.50 -8.68 -1.70
CA SER A 670 21.32 -10.00 -1.07
C SER A 670 20.92 -11.11 -2.06
N THR A 671 21.52 -12.29 -1.94
CA THR A 671 21.18 -13.52 -2.68
C THR A 671 19.98 -14.26 -2.07
N ASP A 672 19.17 -13.56 -1.27
CA ASP A 672 18.07 -14.16 -0.50
C ASP A 672 16.99 -14.65 -1.47
N THR A 673 16.60 -15.92 -1.35
CA THR A 673 15.51 -16.53 -2.14
C THR A 673 14.26 -15.66 -2.05
N MET A 674 13.80 -15.11 -3.17
CA MET A 674 12.56 -14.33 -3.22
C MET A 674 11.38 -15.23 -2.82
N LEU A 675 10.84 -14.99 -1.63
CA LEU A 675 9.53 -15.52 -1.26
C LEU A 675 8.51 -14.93 -2.24
N ASN A 676 7.88 -15.77 -3.05
CA ASN A 676 6.85 -15.38 -4.00
C ASN A 676 5.64 -16.30 -3.83
N LEU A 677 4.60 -15.80 -3.17
CA LEU A 677 3.39 -16.56 -2.85
C LEU A 677 2.21 -16.04 -3.68
N LYS A 678 1.47 -16.95 -4.29
CA LYS A 678 0.22 -16.63 -5.00
C LYS A 678 -1.00 -17.00 -4.15
N GLY A 679 -2.12 -16.34 -4.39
CA GLY A 679 -3.37 -16.66 -3.70
C GLY A 679 -4.58 -15.87 -4.18
N GLU A 680 -5.70 -16.07 -3.47
CA GLU A 680 -6.96 -15.38 -3.73
C GLU A 680 -7.50 -14.75 -2.44
N LEU A 681 -7.95 -13.49 -2.56
CA LEU A 681 -8.69 -12.80 -1.51
C LEU A 681 -10.08 -12.43 -2.04
N ARG A 682 -11.11 -12.58 -1.20
CA ARG A 682 -12.51 -12.29 -1.58
C ARG A 682 -13.11 -11.23 -0.68
N VAL A 683 -13.94 -10.38 -1.28
CA VAL A 683 -14.83 -9.46 -0.56
C VAL A 683 -16.14 -10.20 -0.28
N SER A 684 -16.57 -10.26 0.98
CA SER A 684 -17.88 -10.84 1.30
C SER A 684 -19.01 -9.86 0.96
N PHE A 685 -20.22 -10.38 0.72
CA PHE A 685 -21.39 -9.55 0.42
C PHE A 685 -21.64 -8.47 1.49
N LEU A 686 -21.53 -8.82 2.77
CA LEU A 686 -21.72 -7.89 3.88
C LEU A 686 -20.65 -6.79 3.93
N GLU A 687 -19.39 -7.11 3.64
CA GLU A 687 -18.31 -6.11 3.59
C GLU A 687 -18.46 -5.19 2.36
N LEU A 688 -18.94 -5.72 1.23
CA LEU A 688 -19.24 -4.91 0.06
C LEU A 688 -20.39 -3.93 0.33
N LEU A 689 -21.46 -4.37 0.99
CA LEU A 689 -22.56 -3.50 1.39
C LEU A 689 -22.07 -2.39 2.33
N LYS A 690 -21.24 -2.74 3.33
CA LYS A 690 -20.59 -1.75 4.21
C LYS A 690 -19.71 -0.78 3.43
N CYS A 691 -18.97 -1.26 2.43
CA CYS A 691 -18.16 -0.45 1.54
C CYS A 691 -19.01 0.63 0.84
N PHE A 692 -20.13 0.22 0.22
CA PHE A 692 -21.06 1.15 -0.44
C PHE A 692 -21.69 2.15 0.53
N ILE A 693 -22.16 1.71 1.70
CA ILE A 693 -22.71 2.61 2.74
C ILE A 693 -21.65 3.59 3.26
N SER A 694 -20.38 3.16 3.29
CA SER A 694 -19.26 3.97 3.81
C SER A 694 -18.68 4.97 2.82
N LEU A 695 -19.15 5.01 1.56
CA LEU A 695 -18.71 5.94 0.54
C LEU A 695 -18.94 7.40 0.97
N LYS A 696 -17.86 8.18 1.03
CA LYS A 696 -17.90 9.60 1.40
C LYS A 696 -17.32 10.49 0.29
N GLY A 697 -17.80 11.72 0.23
CA GLY A 697 -17.28 12.79 -0.63
C GLY A 697 -18.22 13.19 -1.78
N ASN A 698 -18.01 14.41 -2.29
CA ASN A 698 -18.92 15.07 -3.26
C ASN A 698 -18.96 14.36 -4.63
N GLY A 699 -17.97 13.50 -4.94
CA GLY A 699 -17.88 12.76 -6.20
C GLY A 699 -18.60 11.41 -6.26
N ARG A 700 -19.25 10.96 -5.17
CA ARG A 700 -19.72 9.57 -5.04
C ARG A 700 -20.67 9.12 -6.15
N GLY A 701 -21.65 9.95 -6.54
CA GLY A 701 -22.63 9.58 -7.57
C GLY A 701 -21.98 9.42 -8.94
N ARG A 702 -21.08 10.34 -9.31
CA ARG A 702 -20.32 10.26 -10.57
C ARG A 702 -19.38 9.06 -10.60
N PHE A 703 -18.73 8.76 -9.48
CA PHE A 703 -17.89 7.56 -9.35
C PHE A 703 -18.69 6.27 -9.56
N ILE A 704 -19.84 6.13 -8.86
CA ILE A 704 -20.72 4.96 -9.00
C ILE A 704 -21.21 4.84 -10.45
N HIS A 705 -21.64 5.94 -11.06
CA HIS A 705 -22.10 5.96 -12.46
C HIS A 705 -21.00 5.50 -13.43
N LEU A 706 -19.78 6.03 -13.30
CA LEU A 706 -18.65 5.64 -14.14
C LEU A 706 -18.27 4.16 -13.94
N LEU A 707 -18.21 3.70 -12.69
CA LEU A 707 -17.93 2.30 -12.39
C LEU A 707 -19.01 1.38 -12.98
N LEU A 708 -20.29 1.73 -12.82
CA LEU A 708 -21.41 0.96 -13.40
C LEU A 708 -21.34 0.95 -14.92
N GLN A 709 -21.09 2.10 -15.55
CA GLN A 709 -20.89 2.20 -16.99
C GLN A 709 -19.74 1.30 -17.44
N THR A 710 -18.67 1.19 -16.65
CA THR A 710 -17.56 0.28 -16.99
C THR A 710 -17.97 -1.19 -16.95
N LEU A 711 -18.73 -1.59 -15.92
CA LEU A 711 -19.20 -2.97 -15.77
C LEU A 711 -20.24 -3.33 -16.84
N VAL A 712 -21.17 -2.41 -17.16
CA VAL A 712 -22.14 -2.57 -18.25
C VAL A 712 -21.43 -2.73 -19.60
N ARG A 713 -20.42 -1.91 -19.87
CA ARG A 713 -19.62 -2.03 -21.10
C ARG A 713 -18.96 -3.40 -21.21
N THR A 714 -18.39 -3.91 -20.13
CA THR A 714 -17.65 -5.17 -20.12
C THR A 714 -18.59 -6.38 -20.22
N TYR A 715 -19.57 -6.51 -19.34
CA TYR A 715 -20.39 -7.73 -19.27
C TYR A 715 -21.63 -7.74 -20.17
N ILE A 716 -22.22 -6.56 -20.46
CA ILE A 716 -23.47 -6.45 -21.22
C ILE A 716 -23.17 -6.08 -22.67
N LEU A 717 -22.51 -4.94 -22.90
CA LEU A 717 -22.26 -4.45 -24.27
C LEU A 717 -21.11 -5.18 -24.96
N GLN A 718 -20.19 -5.77 -24.21
CA GLN A 718 -18.97 -6.44 -24.69
C GLN A 718 -18.20 -5.59 -25.72
N ILE A 719 -18.03 -4.29 -25.46
CA ILE A 719 -17.32 -3.38 -26.38
C ILE A 719 -15.83 -3.32 -25.98
N PRO A 720 -14.89 -3.63 -26.90
CA PRO A 720 -13.46 -3.64 -26.58
C PRO A 720 -12.97 -2.24 -26.20
N ARG A 721 -12.03 -2.16 -25.27
CA ARG A 721 -11.47 -0.90 -24.73
C ARG A 721 -10.17 -0.45 -25.41
N GLY A 722 -9.84 -0.99 -26.57
CA GLY A 722 -8.69 -0.55 -27.37
C GLY A 722 -8.80 -1.05 -28.80
N THR A 723 -8.26 -0.28 -29.73
CA THR A 723 -8.01 -0.70 -31.12
C THR A 723 -6.58 -1.22 -31.19
N ARG A 724 -6.41 -2.46 -31.64
CA ARG A 724 -5.07 -2.98 -31.92
C ARG A 724 -4.48 -2.15 -33.06
N GLU A 725 -3.28 -1.60 -32.86
CA GLU A 725 -2.51 -1.06 -33.98
C GLU A 725 -2.28 -2.20 -34.98
N ASN A 726 -2.53 -1.94 -36.27
CA ASN A 726 -2.21 -2.89 -37.32
C ASN A 726 -0.69 -2.96 -37.42
N PHE A 727 -0.07 -3.89 -36.70
CA PHE A 727 1.35 -4.16 -36.84
C PHE A 727 1.61 -4.62 -38.27
N THR A 728 2.36 -3.82 -39.03
CA THR A 728 2.91 -4.25 -40.30
C THR A 728 3.97 -5.30 -40.02
N VAL A 729 3.95 -6.40 -40.77
CA VAL A 729 4.93 -7.51 -40.69
C VAL A 729 6.37 -6.99 -40.88
N ILE A 730 6.54 -5.77 -41.38
CA ILE A 730 7.80 -5.05 -41.57
C ILE A 730 8.51 -4.70 -40.25
N ASP A 731 7.82 -4.69 -39.10
CA ASP A 731 8.47 -4.54 -37.77
C ASP A 731 9.10 -5.85 -37.25
N SER A 732 9.18 -6.89 -38.11
CA SER A 732 9.82 -8.16 -37.78
C SER A 732 11.32 -7.99 -37.54
N TYR A 733 11.81 -8.70 -36.52
CA TYR A 733 13.22 -8.81 -36.15
C TYR A 733 14.15 -8.93 -37.38
N ASP A 734 15.17 -8.07 -37.46
CA ASP A 734 16.09 -7.87 -38.61
C ASP A 734 16.98 -9.08 -38.98
N LYS A 735 16.79 -10.24 -38.34
CA LYS A 735 17.52 -11.48 -38.67
C LYS A 735 16.75 -12.29 -39.70
N SER A 736 17.35 -12.47 -40.87
CA SER A 736 16.87 -13.41 -41.89
C SER A 736 16.67 -14.81 -41.29
N TYR A 737 15.51 -15.42 -41.52
CA TYR A 737 15.27 -16.82 -41.13
C TYR A 737 16.27 -17.74 -41.85
N PRO A 738 16.77 -18.82 -41.21
CA PRO A 738 17.65 -19.78 -41.87
C PRO A 738 17.08 -20.29 -43.19
N SER A 739 17.93 -20.41 -44.22
CA SER A 739 17.54 -20.93 -45.53
C SER A 739 17.02 -22.38 -45.41
N SER A 740 15.90 -22.67 -46.05
CA SER A 740 15.28 -24.00 -46.06
C SER A 740 15.17 -24.57 -47.46
N THR A 741 15.25 -25.90 -47.56
CA THR A 741 14.88 -26.65 -48.77
C THR A 741 13.52 -27.30 -48.58
N VAL A 742 12.77 -27.48 -49.66
CA VAL A 742 11.45 -28.14 -49.64
C VAL A 742 11.44 -29.27 -50.66
N ASP A 743 11.18 -30.48 -50.18
CA ASP A 743 11.05 -31.67 -51.01
C ASP A 743 9.58 -32.04 -51.20
N ASP A 744 9.19 -32.31 -52.44
CA ASP A 744 7.91 -32.94 -52.77
C ASP A 744 8.09 -34.47 -52.70
N ILE A 745 7.33 -35.13 -51.81
CA ILE A 745 7.42 -36.58 -51.55
C ILE A 745 6.09 -37.21 -51.99
N ARG A 746 6.16 -38.25 -52.84
CA ARG A 746 4.98 -39.02 -53.25
C ARG A 746 4.72 -40.14 -52.25
N THR A 747 3.54 -40.16 -51.65
CA THR A 747 3.10 -41.20 -50.70
C THR A 747 2.67 -42.47 -51.44
N ALA A 748 2.57 -43.58 -50.71
CA ALA A 748 2.18 -44.89 -51.27
C ALA A 748 0.78 -44.89 -51.92
N ASP A 749 -0.13 -44.05 -51.42
CA ASP A 749 -1.48 -43.85 -52.00
C ASP A 749 -1.51 -42.80 -53.13
N GLY A 750 -0.34 -42.31 -53.55
CA GLY A 750 -0.17 -41.42 -54.70
C GLY A 750 -0.38 -39.93 -54.42
N PHE A 751 -0.60 -39.52 -53.17
CA PHE A 751 -0.68 -38.11 -52.78
C PHE A 751 0.73 -37.48 -52.74
N ILE A 752 0.84 -36.19 -52.99
CA ILE A 752 2.12 -35.46 -52.90
C ILE A 752 2.10 -34.62 -51.63
N ILE A 753 3.00 -34.94 -50.69
CA ILE A 753 3.22 -34.17 -49.46
C ILE A 753 4.51 -33.37 -49.59
N ARG A 754 4.67 -32.34 -48.75
CA ARG A 754 5.88 -31.52 -48.71
C ARG A 754 6.61 -31.73 -47.40
N CYS A 755 7.93 -31.79 -47.45
CA CYS A 755 8.77 -31.76 -46.27
C CYS A 755 9.75 -30.60 -46.39
N ARG A 756 9.71 -29.66 -45.45
CA ARG A 756 10.66 -28.56 -45.39
C ARG A 756 11.79 -28.95 -44.44
N HIS A 757 13.03 -28.74 -44.84
CA HIS A 757 14.16 -29.04 -43.97
C HIS A 757 15.21 -27.93 -43.93
N TRP A 758 15.90 -27.84 -42.80
CA TRP A 758 16.96 -26.87 -42.52
C TRP A 758 18.22 -27.59 -42.10
N ARG A 759 19.36 -27.11 -42.60
CA ARG A 759 20.69 -27.61 -42.27
C ARG A 759 21.64 -26.44 -42.06
N ASN A 760 22.40 -26.47 -40.98
CA ASN A 760 23.37 -25.42 -40.69
C ASN A 760 24.71 -25.71 -41.42
N PRO A 761 25.23 -24.80 -42.27
CA PRO A 761 26.50 -25.05 -42.97
C PRO A 761 27.72 -25.12 -42.04
N SER A 762 27.68 -24.46 -40.89
CA SER A 762 28.82 -24.38 -39.96
C SER A 762 28.97 -25.60 -39.03
N SER A 763 28.06 -26.58 -39.08
CA SER A 763 28.18 -27.84 -38.33
C SER A 763 29.08 -28.90 -38.98
N LEU A 764 29.60 -28.63 -40.19
CA LEU A 764 30.54 -29.50 -40.93
C LEU A 764 31.87 -29.77 -40.18
N ASN A 765 32.18 -29.03 -39.11
CA ASN A 765 33.42 -29.15 -38.33
C ASN A 765 33.28 -29.94 -37.00
N ARG A 766 32.16 -30.62 -36.72
CA ARG A 766 32.04 -31.51 -35.55
C ARG A 766 32.02 -32.97 -36.00
N ASP A 767 32.97 -33.78 -35.52
CA ASP A 767 33.18 -35.21 -35.81
C ASP A 767 32.02 -36.16 -35.43
N LYS A 768 30.81 -35.65 -35.12
CA LYS A 768 29.63 -36.44 -34.80
C LYS A 768 28.39 -35.82 -35.44
N LEU A 769 27.88 -36.45 -36.51
CA LEU A 769 26.61 -36.09 -37.12
C LEU A 769 25.48 -36.51 -36.15
N LEU A 770 24.77 -35.53 -35.59
CA LEU A 770 23.62 -35.79 -34.71
C LEU A 770 22.43 -36.35 -35.50
N SER A 771 21.56 -37.10 -34.83
CA SER A 771 20.41 -37.71 -35.49
C SER A 771 19.43 -36.62 -35.98
N PRO A 772 18.84 -36.75 -37.18
CA PRO A 772 17.88 -35.78 -37.71
C PRO A 772 16.60 -35.75 -36.87
N ILE A 773 15.93 -34.60 -36.86
CA ILE A 773 14.69 -34.37 -36.11
C ILE A 773 13.53 -34.18 -37.06
N LEU A 774 12.46 -34.97 -36.90
CA LEU A 774 11.19 -34.81 -37.61
C LEU A 774 10.16 -34.11 -36.71
N LEU A 775 9.70 -32.95 -37.16
CA LEU A 775 8.67 -32.13 -36.52
C LEU A 775 7.31 -32.38 -37.18
N LEU A 776 6.31 -32.70 -36.37
CA LEU A 776 4.94 -32.98 -36.79
C LEU A 776 3.99 -31.93 -36.21
N ASN A 777 3.49 -31.06 -37.09
CA ASN A 777 2.58 -29.96 -36.73
C ASN A 777 1.24 -30.48 -36.19
N GLY A 778 0.52 -29.55 -35.55
CA GLY A 778 -0.89 -29.75 -35.20
C GLY A 778 -1.80 -29.78 -36.42
N TYR A 779 -3.10 -29.60 -36.19
CA TYR A 779 -4.09 -29.79 -37.25
C TYR A 779 -4.04 -28.70 -38.33
N THR A 780 -3.95 -27.42 -37.96
CA THR A 780 -4.06 -26.29 -38.92
C THR A 780 -3.07 -25.15 -38.77
N MET A 781 -2.33 -25.08 -37.66
CA MET A 781 -1.45 -23.94 -37.38
C MET A 781 -0.01 -24.39 -37.35
N GLU A 782 0.88 -23.52 -37.85
CA GLU A 782 2.32 -23.69 -37.66
C GLU A 782 2.66 -23.57 -36.18
N SER A 783 3.36 -24.58 -35.66
CA SER A 783 3.73 -24.66 -34.24
C SER A 783 5.22 -24.50 -34.00
N TYR A 784 6.06 -24.75 -35.02
CA TYR A 784 7.52 -24.81 -34.85
C TYR A 784 8.28 -23.76 -35.65
N TRP A 785 7.80 -23.42 -36.85
CA TRP A 785 8.40 -22.42 -37.73
C TRP A 785 7.71 -21.06 -37.48
N LEU A 786 8.31 -20.20 -36.65
CA LEU A 786 7.70 -18.95 -36.17
C LEU A 786 8.57 -17.76 -36.61
N PRO A 787 8.41 -17.24 -37.83
CA PRO A 787 9.33 -16.26 -38.41
C PRO A 787 9.35 -14.91 -37.66
N THR A 788 8.27 -14.56 -36.96
CA THR A 788 8.15 -13.31 -36.19
C THR A 788 8.81 -13.37 -34.81
N GLU A 789 9.13 -14.57 -34.31
CA GLU A 789 9.74 -14.74 -33.00
C GLU A 789 11.26 -14.84 -33.10
N PRO A 790 12.00 -14.30 -32.12
CA PRO A 790 13.47 -14.35 -32.13
C PRO A 790 14.01 -15.76 -31.84
N GLN A 791 13.28 -16.56 -31.06
CA GLN A 791 13.64 -17.95 -30.71
C GLN A 791 12.43 -18.85 -30.85
N ASP A 792 12.46 -19.74 -31.84
CA ASP A 792 11.49 -20.81 -32.04
C ASP A 792 12.17 -22.17 -31.92
N LEU A 793 11.40 -23.26 -31.93
CA LEU A 793 11.98 -24.59 -31.74
C LEU A 793 12.93 -24.98 -32.88
N VAL A 794 12.64 -24.59 -34.12
CA VAL A 794 13.51 -24.90 -35.28
C VAL A 794 14.89 -24.27 -35.10
N ARG A 795 14.98 -22.97 -34.80
CA ARG A 795 16.27 -22.29 -34.56
C ARG A 795 16.98 -22.89 -33.34
N THR A 796 16.24 -23.16 -32.27
CA THR A 796 16.81 -23.76 -31.04
C THR A 796 17.45 -25.13 -31.34
N LEU A 797 16.81 -25.97 -32.15
CA LEU A 797 17.34 -27.28 -32.54
C LEU A 797 18.51 -27.19 -33.54
N LEU A 798 18.50 -26.20 -34.43
CA LEU A 798 19.63 -25.91 -35.33
C LEU A 798 20.86 -25.41 -34.56
N ASP A 799 20.66 -24.60 -33.53
CA ASP A 799 21.72 -24.11 -32.64
C ASP A 799 22.33 -25.26 -31.80
N GLU A 800 21.52 -26.27 -31.46
CA GLU A 800 21.96 -27.53 -30.86
C GLU A 800 22.74 -28.44 -31.84
N GLY A 801 22.70 -28.12 -33.14
CA GLY A 801 23.46 -28.81 -34.19
C GLY A 801 22.70 -29.90 -34.94
N HIS A 802 21.38 -30.03 -34.75
CA HIS A 802 20.58 -31.02 -35.46
C HIS A 802 20.12 -30.53 -36.84
N GLU A 803 19.95 -31.47 -37.77
CA GLU A 803 19.16 -31.24 -38.98
C GLU A 803 17.67 -31.38 -38.65
N VAL A 804 16.87 -30.41 -39.10
CA VAL A 804 15.45 -30.32 -38.72
C VAL A 804 14.56 -30.45 -39.97
N TRP A 805 13.63 -31.39 -39.94
CA TRP A 805 12.62 -31.67 -40.97
C TRP A 805 11.24 -31.35 -40.41
N LEU A 806 10.42 -30.63 -41.18
CA LEU A 806 9.05 -30.26 -40.84
C LEU A 806 8.10 -30.82 -41.90
N LEU A 807 7.23 -31.73 -41.47
CA LEU A 807 6.27 -32.38 -42.36
C LEU A 807 5.04 -31.49 -42.59
N GLN A 808 4.78 -31.16 -43.85
CA GLN A 808 3.51 -30.58 -44.29
C GLN A 808 2.59 -31.71 -44.78
N THR A 809 1.71 -32.15 -43.88
CA THR A 809 0.81 -33.29 -44.12
C THR A 809 -0.20 -33.02 -45.24
N ARG A 810 -0.89 -34.06 -45.72
CA ARG A 810 -2.00 -33.93 -46.67
C ARG A 810 -3.15 -33.02 -46.17
N LEU A 811 -3.25 -32.78 -44.87
CA LEU A 811 -4.22 -31.86 -44.26
C LEU A 811 -3.63 -30.45 -44.01
N HIS A 812 -2.48 -30.13 -44.58
CA HIS A 812 -1.89 -28.80 -44.47
C HIS A 812 -2.78 -27.73 -45.18
N PRO A 813 -2.94 -26.51 -44.63
CA PRO A 813 -3.81 -25.45 -45.19
C PRO A 813 -3.53 -25.02 -46.64
N LEU A 814 -2.31 -25.30 -47.14
CA LEU A 814 -1.90 -25.00 -48.53
C LEU A 814 -2.33 -26.06 -49.55
N ASN A 815 -2.73 -27.25 -49.09
CA ASN A 815 -3.14 -28.34 -49.97
C ASN A 815 -4.61 -28.19 -50.40
N PRO A 816 -4.99 -28.68 -51.61
CA PRO A 816 -6.37 -28.64 -52.08
C PRO A 816 -7.29 -29.51 -51.21
N ALA A 817 -8.60 -29.24 -51.28
CA ALA A 817 -9.60 -29.97 -50.52
C ALA A 817 -9.55 -31.46 -50.84
N ASN A 818 -9.45 -32.30 -49.81
CA ASN A 818 -9.38 -33.75 -49.92
C ASN A 818 -10.32 -34.43 -48.91
N ASN A 819 -10.34 -35.76 -48.91
CA ASN A 819 -11.17 -36.57 -48.02
C ASN A 819 -10.35 -37.29 -46.94
N ALA A 820 -9.12 -36.87 -46.70
CA ALA A 820 -8.22 -37.56 -45.80
C ALA A 820 -8.62 -37.42 -44.32
N THR A 821 -8.15 -38.37 -43.54
CA THR A 821 -8.33 -38.49 -42.10
C THR A 821 -6.97 -38.39 -41.38
N ILE A 822 -6.98 -38.32 -40.04
CA ILE A 822 -5.75 -38.38 -39.23
C ILE A 822 -5.05 -39.74 -39.38
N GLU A 823 -5.79 -40.81 -39.66
CA GLU A 823 -5.23 -42.15 -39.90
C GLU A 823 -4.37 -42.15 -41.18
N ASP A 824 -4.83 -41.50 -42.24
CA ASP A 824 -4.10 -41.42 -43.51
C ASP A 824 -2.72 -40.75 -43.35
N ILE A 825 -2.61 -39.77 -42.44
CA ILE A 825 -1.32 -39.14 -42.10
C ILE A 825 -0.38 -40.17 -41.45
N GLY A 826 -0.88 -40.95 -40.49
CA GLY A 826 -0.09 -41.98 -39.83
C GLY A 826 0.27 -43.15 -40.75
N LYS A 827 -0.63 -43.51 -41.67
CA LYS A 827 -0.48 -44.65 -42.57
C LYS A 827 0.39 -44.38 -43.79
N TYR A 828 0.39 -43.15 -44.31
CA TYR A 828 1.04 -42.83 -45.58
C TYR A 828 2.02 -41.65 -45.50
N ASP A 829 1.68 -40.57 -44.80
CA ASP A 829 2.52 -39.35 -44.82
C ASP A 829 3.78 -39.50 -43.98
N ILE A 830 3.63 -39.91 -42.72
CA ILE A 830 4.76 -40.08 -41.80
C ILE A 830 5.75 -41.16 -42.30
N PRO A 831 5.30 -42.35 -42.77
CA PRO A 831 6.20 -43.33 -43.36
C PRO A 831 6.95 -42.80 -44.59
N ALA A 832 6.30 -42.03 -45.46
CA ALA A 832 6.95 -41.45 -46.64
C ALA A 832 8.01 -40.40 -46.27
N ALA A 833 7.72 -39.55 -45.27
CA ALA A 833 8.68 -38.57 -44.76
C ALA A 833 9.90 -39.23 -44.11
N ILE A 834 9.68 -40.25 -43.27
CA ILE A 834 10.77 -41.03 -42.66
C ILE A 834 11.57 -41.76 -43.75
N GLY A 835 10.90 -42.36 -44.74
CA GLY A 835 11.54 -43.02 -45.87
C GLY A 835 12.48 -42.08 -46.62
N LYS A 836 12.08 -40.82 -46.85
CA LYS A 836 12.93 -39.82 -47.48
C LYS A 836 14.15 -39.45 -46.63
N ILE A 837 13.98 -39.30 -45.31
CA ILE A 837 15.09 -39.03 -44.40
C ILE A 837 16.10 -40.20 -44.41
N LEU A 838 15.61 -41.44 -44.41
CA LEU A 838 16.45 -42.64 -44.50
C LEU A 838 17.13 -42.78 -45.87
N GLU A 839 16.50 -42.32 -46.96
CA GLU A 839 17.12 -42.25 -48.29
C GLU A 839 18.32 -41.29 -48.30
N VAL A 840 18.19 -40.14 -47.62
CA VAL A 840 19.25 -39.11 -47.55
C VAL A 840 20.38 -39.50 -46.59
N HIS A 841 20.06 -40.08 -45.43
CA HIS A 841 21.01 -40.32 -44.34
C HIS A 841 21.41 -41.79 -44.16
N GLY A 842 20.83 -42.71 -44.92
CA GLY A 842 21.07 -44.15 -44.84
C GLY A 842 20.08 -44.92 -43.94
N PRO A 843 19.92 -46.23 -44.16
CA PRO A 843 18.86 -47.05 -43.56
C PRO A 843 19.02 -47.31 -42.06
N SER A 844 20.24 -47.19 -41.51
CA SER A 844 20.53 -47.36 -40.08
C SER A 844 20.28 -46.10 -39.24
N THR A 845 19.91 -44.98 -39.88
CA THR A 845 19.72 -43.70 -39.21
C THR A 845 18.50 -43.74 -38.30
N LYS A 846 18.68 -43.25 -37.07
CA LYS A 846 17.57 -43.02 -36.13
C LYS A 846 17.12 -41.57 -36.20
N ILE A 847 15.84 -41.34 -35.98
CA ILE A 847 15.19 -40.03 -36.11
C ILE A 847 14.54 -39.66 -34.78
N HIS A 848 14.76 -38.45 -34.29
CA HIS A 848 13.99 -37.92 -33.15
C HIS A 848 12.69 -37.32 -33.66
N VAL A 849 11.57 -37.60 -33.01
CA VAL A 849 10.26 -37.05 -33.43
C VAL A 849 9.71 -36.13 -32.36
N VAL A 850 9.34 -34.91 -32.75
CA VAL A 850 8.60 -33.97 -31.90
C VAL A 850 7.25 -33.70 -32.55
N ALA A 851 6.17 -34.03 -31.84
CA ALA A 851 4.82 -33.97 -32.35
C ALA A 851 3.88 -33.13 -31.48
N HIS A 852 2.96 -32.42 -32.12
CA HIS A 852 1.98 -31.56 -31.45
C HIS A 852 0.56 -31.94 -31.86
N CYS A 853 -0.37 -31.94 -30.90
CA CYS A 853 -1.80 -32.07 -31.15
C CYS A 853 -2.14 -33.25 -32.10
N ALA A 854 -2.70 -32.98 -33.28
CA ALA A 854 -3.05 -34.00 -34.27
C ALA A 854 -1.83 -34.75 -34.83
N GLY A 855 -0.66 -34.10 -34.94
CA GLY A 855 0.59 -34.78 -35.31
C GLY A 855 0.99 -35.83 -34.27
N GLY A 856 0.72 -35.56 -32.99
CA GLY A 856 0.89 -36.53 -31.91
C GLY A 856 -0.03 -37.74 -32.04
N LEU A 857 -1.30 -37.54 -32.44
CA LEU A 857 -2.20 -38.67 -32.73
C LEU A 857 -1.69 -39.50 -33.92
N ALA A 858 -1.27 -38.83 -35.00
CA ALA A 858 -0.82 -39.48 -36.23
C ALA A 858 0.45 -40.33 -36.05
N ILE A 859 1.45 -39.85 -35.30
CA ILE A 859 2.68 -40.66 -35.06
C ILE A 859 2.40 -41.90 -34.21
N HIS A 860 1.48 -41.82 -33.25
CA HIS A 860 1.07 -43.00 -32.49
C HIS A 860 0.32 -44.01 -33.38
N ILE A 861 -0.53 -43.53 -34.30
CA ILE A 861 -1.17 -44.38 -35.31
C ILE A 861 -0.10 -45.03 -36.22
N ALA A 862 0.92 -44.29 -36.64
CA ALA A 862 2.00 -44.80 -37.50
C ALA A 862 2.78 -45.93 -36.82
N LEU A 863 3.19 -45.73 -35.56
CA LEU A 863 3.97 -46.70 -34.79
C LEU A 863 3.12 -47.91 -34.34
N MET A 864 1.99 -47.66 -33.68
CA MET A 864 1.12 -48.74 -33.18
C MET A 864 0.40 -49.48 -34.31
N GLY A 865 0.13 -48.81 -35.44
CA GLY A 865 -0.36 -49.44 -36.67
C GLY A 865 0.68 -50.29 -37.39
N GLY A 866 1.96 -50.20 -37.02
CA GLY A 866 3.06 -50.93 -37.66
C GLY A 866 3.48 -50.37 -39.02
N HIS A 867 3.12 -49.11 -39.32
CA HIS A 867 3.51 -48.41 -40.55
C HIS A 867 4.92 -47.82 -40.46
N VAL A 868 5.43 -47.61 -39.24
CA VAL A 868 6.80 -47.19 -38.95
C VAL A 868 7.36 -48.12 -37.88
N SER A 869 8.58 -48.63 -38.09
CA SER A 869 9.27 -49.41 -37.06
C SER A 869 9.85 -48.50 -35.98
N ALA A 870 9.64 -48.85 -34.72
CA ALA A 870 10.28 -48.22 -33.55
C ALA A 870 11.81 -48.15 -33.66
N THR A 871 12.44 -49.07 -34.40
CA THR A 871 13.90 -49.12 -34.58
C THR A 871 14.47 -47.89 -35.29
N HIS A 872 13.66 -47.20 -36.11
CA HIS A 872 14.05 -45.97 -36.80
C HIS A 872 13.83 -44.71 -35.95
N ILE A 873 13.23 -44.81 -34.75
CA ILE A 873 12.93 -43.68 -33.89
C ILE A 873 13.85 -43.68 -32.67
N ALA A 874 14.64 -42.62 -32.51
CA ALA A 874 15.53 -42.46 -31.34
C ALA A 874 14.75 -42.04 -30.09
N SER A 875 13.82 -41.10 -30.22
CA SER A 875 12.96 -40.63 -29.12
C SER A 875 11.69 -39.97 -29.64
N LEU A 876 10.61 -40.00 -28.85
CA LEU A 876 9.35 -39.35 -29.19
C LEU A 876 8.93 -38.31 -28.11
N SER A 877 8.85 -37.05 -28.49
CA SER A 877 8.29 -35.98 -27.65
C SER A 877 6.92 -35.55 -28.17
N CYS A 878 5.91 -35.52 -27.30
CA CYS A 878 4.54 -35.14 -27.64
C CYS A 878 4.01 -34.03 -26.74
N THR A 879 3.44 -32.99 -27.34
CA THR A 879 2.89 -31.83 -26.62
C THR A 879 1.36 -31.78 -26.71
N ASN A 880 0.69 -31.79 -25.55
CA ASN A 880 -0.77 -31.84 -25.38
C ASN A 880 -1.50 -32.90 -26.24
N SER A 881 -0.81 -34.02 -26.54
CA SER A 881 -1.32 -35.12 -27.35
C SER A 881 -0.58 -36.42 -27.01
N SER A 882 -1.22 -37.57 -27.27
CA SER A 882 -0.63 -38.91 -27.16
C SER A 882 -1.53 -39.93 -27.87
N MET A 883 -1.37 -41.24 -27.63
CA MET A 883 -2.40 -42.23 -28.00
C MET A 883 -3.76 -41.99 -27.29
N PHE A 884 -3.77 -41.17 -26.24
CA PHE A 884 -4.96 -40.69 -25.56
C PHE A 884 -5.26 -39.25 -25.99
N PHE A 885 -6.53 -38.87 -25.96
CA PHE A 885 -6.95 -37.50 -26.29
C PHE A 885 -8.20 -37.13 -25.48
N LYS A 886 -8.00 -36.77 -24.22
CA LYS A 886 -9.08 -36.46 -23.28
C LYS A 886 -9.38 -34.96 -23.28
N LEU A 887 -10.60 -34.62 -23.66
CA LEU A 887 -11.07 -33.24 -23.73
C LEU A 887 -11.51 -32.72 -22.36
N THR A 888 -11.49 -31.39 -22.21
CA THR A 888 -12.13 -30.70 -21.07
C THR A 888 -13.65 -30.91 -21.09
N ALA A 889 -14.34 -30.64 -19.97
CA ALA A 889 -15.80 -30.80 -19.89
C ALA A 889 -16.55 -29.97 -20.94
N VAL A 890 -16.14 -28.70 -21.11
CA VAL A 890 -16.74 -27.78 -22.10
C VAL A 890 -16.47 -28.26 -23.54
N ALA A 891 -15.24 -28.68 -23.85
CA ALA A 891 -14.91 -29.20 -25.17
C ALA A 891 -15.66 -30.53 -25.45
N THR A 892 -15.85 -31.38 -24.44
CA THR A 892 -16.64 -32.62 -24.55
C THR A 892 -18.10 -32.33 -24.93
N ILE A 893 -18.73 -31.34 -24.27
CA ILE A 893 -20.10 -30.91 -24.59
C ILE A 893 -20.19 -30.41 -26.04
N LYS A 894 -19.22 -29.62 -26.50
CA LYS A 894 -19.17 -29.15 -27.91
C LYS A 894 -19.11 -30.32 -28.90
N MET A 895 -18.40 -31.39 -28.56
CA MET A 895 -18.28 -32.59 -29.42
C MET A 895 -19.54 -33.47 -29.41
N TRP A 896 -20.35 -33.44 -28.35
CA TRP A 896 -21.65 -34.14 -28.29
C TRP A 896 -22.70 -33.47 -29.17
N LEU A 897 -22.72 -32.14 -29.21
CA LEU A 897 -23.60 -31.40 -30.10
C LEU A 897 -23.35 -31.81 -31.56
N PRO A 898 -24.38 -31.85 -32.43
CA PRO A 898 -24.24 -32.25 -33.83
C PRO A 898 -23.56 -31.18 -34.71
N LEU A 899 -22.68 -30.34 -34.13
CA LEU A 899 -22.03 -29.22 -34.80
C LEU A 899 -21.16 -29.67 -35.99
N VAL A 900 -20.38 -30.75 -35.84
CA VAL A 900 -19.53 -31.27 -36.92
C VAL A 900 -20.38 -31.82 -38.08
N PRO A 901 -21.34 -32.74 -37.87
CA PRO A 901 -22.25 -33.19 -38.93
C PRO A 901 -23.00 -32.06 -39.64
N VAL A 902 -23.55 -31.11 -38.88
CA VAL A 902 -24.27 -29.95 -39.43
C VAL A 902 -23.33 -29.06 -40.25
N SER A 903 -22.13 -28.78 -39.75
CA SER A 903 -21.13 -27.98 -40.48
C SER A 903 -20.69 -28.64 -41.78
N MET A 904 -20.50 -29.96 -41.76
CA MET A 904 -20.17 -30.74 -42.95
C MET A 904 -21.31 -30.74 -43.98
N ALA A 905 -22.56 -30.83 -43.53
CA ALA A 905 -23.73 -30.72 -44.42
C ALA A 905 -23.83 -29.33 -45.07
N ILE A 906 -23.54 -28.27 -44.32
CA ILE A 906 -23.51 -26.89 -44.84
C ILE A 906 -22.38 -26.71 -45.87
N LEU A 907 -21.18 -27.24 -45.60
CA LEU A 907 -20.03 -27.14 -46.51
C LEU A 907 -20.22 -27.94 -47.83
N GLY A 908 -20.95 -29.05 -47.79
CA GLY A 908 -21.21 -29.88 -48.97
C GLY A 908 -19.93 -30.48 -49.56
N LYS A 909 -19.76 -30.41 -50.88
CA LYS A 909 -18.58 -30.98 -51.58
C LYS A 909 -17.26 -30.23 -51.30
N LYS A 910 -17.32 -28.97 -50.83
CA LYS A 910 -16.12 -28.17 -50.51
C LYS A 910 -15.78 -28.32 -49.03
N LYS A 911 -14.84 -29.21 -48.70
CA LYS A 911 -14.43 -29.54 -47.32
C LYS A 911 -13.35 -28.60 -46.73
N ILE A 912 -13.26 -27.36 -47.20
CA ILE A 912 -12.33 -26.35 -46.65
C ILE A 912 -13.15 -25.15 -46.20
N LEU A 913 -12.97 -24.72 -44.95
CA LEU A 913 -13.48 -23.46 -44.44
C LEU A 913 -12.37 -22.40 -44.53
N PRO A 914 -12.46 -21.41 -45.45
CA PRO A 914 -11.50 -20.29 -45.44
C PRO A 914 -11.71 -19.47 -44.17
N LEU A 915 -10.64 -19.14 -43.44
CA LEU A 915 -10.75 -18.37 -42.19
C LEU A 915 -10.81 -16.86 -42.50
N MET A 916 -9.99 -16.37 -43.43
CA MET A 916 -10.00 -14.98 -43.90
C MET A 916 -11.30 -14.60 -44.62
N GLU A 917 -11.85 -13.42 -44.35
CA GLU A 917 -12.96 -12.83 -45.11
C GLU A 917 -12.48 -12.43 -46.52
N LYS A 918 -13.10 -12.98 -47.59
CA LYS A 918 -12.85 -12.61 -48.99
C LYS A 918 -14.06 -11.86 -49.55
N SER A 919 -13.84 -10.89 -50.43
CA SER A 919 -14.92 -10.07 -51.05
C SER A 919 -15.99 -10.87 -51.80
N LYS A 920 -15.68 -12.09 -52.26
CA LYS A 920 -16.60 -13.04 -52.93
C LYS A 920 -16.85 -14.32 -52.11
N GLU A 921 -17.18 -14.19 -50.81
CA GLU A 921 -17.42 -15.35 -49.94
C GLU A 921 -18.86 -15.90 -50.03
N SER A 922 -18.99 -17.24 -50.08
CA SER A 922 -20.31 -17.89 -50.14
C SER A 922 -21.13 -17.63 -48.86
N PHE A 923 -22.47 -17.59 -48.99
CA PHE A 923 -23.37 -17.47 -47.84
C PHE A 923 -23.14 -18.56 -46.78
N ARG A 924 -22.83 -19.79 -47.23
CA ARG A 924 -22.60 -20.95 -46.35
C ARG A 924 -21.36 -20.76 -45.46
N HIS A 925 -20.26 -20.22 -46.00
CA HIS A 925 -19.07 -19.94 -45.19
C HIS A 925 -19.31 -18.80 -44.20
N ARG A 926 -20.02 -17.73 -44.61
CA ARG A 926 -20.40 -16.63 -43.71
C ARG A 926 -21.25 -17.12 -42.53
N LEU A 927 -22.20 -18.01 -42.79
CA LEU A 927 -23.04 -18.62 -41.76
C LEU A 927 -22.21 -19.43 -40.75
N LEU A 928 -21.29 -20.28 -41.22
CA LEU A 928 -20.43 -21.08 -40.34
C LEU A 928 -19.48 -20.22 -39.49
N LYS A 929 -18.87 -19.20 -40.09
CA LYS A 929 -18.04 -18.23 -39.35
C LYS A 929 -18.86 -17.50 -38.29
N PHE A 930 -20.09 -17.10 -38.61
CA PHE A 930 -20.98 -16.47 -37.64
C PHE A 930 -21.32 -17.43 -36.48
N ILE A 931 -21.70 -18.67 -36.77
CA ILE A 931 -21.97 -19.69 -35.75
C ILE A 931 -20.75 -19.88 -34.84
N ALA A 932 -19.54 -20.03 -35.41
CA ALA A 932 -18.31 -20.17 -34.64
C ALA A 932 -18.05 -18.97 -33.72
N ARG A 933 -18.28 -17.74 -34.21
CA ARG A 933 -18.11 -16.52 -33.42
C ARG A 933 -19.12 -16.38 -32.28
N CYS A 934 -20.29 -17.01 -32.39
CA CYS A 934 -21.32 -17.02 -31.34
C CYS A 934 -21.08 -18.09 -30.26
N LEU A 935 -20.21 -19.07 -30.49
CA LEU A 935 -19.93 -20.12 -29.49
C LEU A 935 -19.21 -19.54 -28.25
N PRO A 936 -19.63 -19.92 -27.02
CA PRO A 936 -18.98 -19.50 -25.79
C PRO A 936 -17.48 -19.86 -25.73
N ARG A 937 -16.68 -18.96 -25.16
CA ARG A 937 -15.22 -19.06 -25.02
C ARG A 937 -14.71 -18.20 -23.86
N TYR A 938 -13.50 -18.48 -23.38
CA TYR A 938 -12.90 -17.89 -22.16
C TYR A 938 -12.09 -16.61 -22.40
N GLU A 939 -11.84 -16.22 -23.64
CA GLU A 939 -11.21 -14.94 -23.98
C GLU A 939 -11.70 -14.50 -25.37
N ARG A 940 -11.84 -13.19 -25.56
CA ARG A 940 -12.32 -12.58 -26.81
C ARG A 940 -11.20 -11.79 -27.48
N CYS A 941 -11.16 -11.87 -28.80
CA CYS A 941 -10.22 -11.12 -29.65
C CYS A 941 -10.96 -10.16 -30.57
N SER A 942 -10.32 -9.03 -30.90
CA SER A 942 -10.86 -8.08 -31.90
C SER A 942 -10.71 -8.61 -33.34
N CYS A 943 -9.80 -9.56 -33.56
CA CYS A 943 -9.60 -10.21 -34.84
C CYS A 943 -10.70 -11.27 -35.09
N LYS A 944 -11.48 -11.08 -36.15
CA LYS A 944 -12.62 -11.95 -36.48
C LYS A 944 -12.21 -13.38 -36.77
N GLU A 945 -11.07 -13.57 -37.41
CA GLU A 945 -10.52 -14.86 -37.79
C GLU A 945 -10.08 -15.65 -36.54
N CYS A 946 -9.43 -14.98 -35.58
CA CYS A 946 -9.12 -15.56 -34.27
C CYS A 946 -10.40 -15.98 -33.53
N GLU A 947 -11.45 -15.16 -33.59
CA GLU A 947 -12.75 -15.45 -32.98
C GLU A 947 -13.43 -16.69 -33.62
N VAL A 948 -13.29 -16.89 -34.94
CA VAL A 948 -13.78 -18.10 -35.63
C VAL A 948 -12.98 -19.32 -35.17
N LEU A 949 -11.65 -19.24 -35.20
CA LEU A 949 -10.77 -20.33 -34.80
C LEU A 949 -11.02 -20.76 -33.34
N SER A 950 -11.12 -19.78 -32.45
CA SER A 950 -11.40 -19.99 -31.02
C SER A 950 -12.81 -20.51 -30.77
N GLY A 951 -13.76 -20.19 -31.64
CA GLY A 951 -15.10 -20.77 -31.63
C GLY A 951 -15.07 -22.29 -31.88
N ILE A 952 -14.30 -22.71 -32.90
CA ILE A 952 -14.20 -24.10 -33.37
C ILE A 952 -13.41 -24.97 -32.39
N PHE A 953 -12.21 -24.56 -32.03
CA PHE A 953 -11.30 -25.36 -31.20
C PHE A 953 -11.35 -25.01 -29.70
N GLY A 954 -12.05 -23.93 -29.31
CA GLY A 954 -11.81 -23.28 -28.02
C GLY A 954 -10.57 -22.37 -28.09
N ASN A 955 -10.25 -21.68 -26.99
CA ASN A 955 -9.03 -20.88 -26.89
C ASN A 955 -7.80 -21.80 -27.00
N ALA A 956 -7.23 -21.90 -28.21
CA ALA A 956 -6.07 -22.74 -28.52
C ALA A 956 -4.80 -22.25 -27.82
N PHE A 957 -4.72 -20.93 -27.61
CA PHE A 957 -3.67 -20.25 -26.88
C PHE A 957 -4.26 -19.13 -26.02
N TRP A 958 -3.50 -18.66 -25.04
CA TRP A 958 -3.83 -17.47 -24.25
C TRP A 958 -3.13 -16.25 -24.85
N HIS A 959 -3.86 -15.15 -25.09
CA HIS A 959 -3.25 -13.96 -25.72
C HIS A 959 -2.15 -13.33 -24.85
N GLU A 960 -2.18 -13.54 -23.53
CA GLU A 960 -1.11 -13.11 -22.63
C GLU A 960 0.24 -13.79 -22.93
N ASN A 961 0.23 -15.03 -23.44
CA ASN A 961 1.41 -15.84 -23.71
C ASN A 961 1.94 -15.69 -25.14
N VAL A 962 1.21 -15.03 -26.04
CA VAL A 962 1.56 -14.90 -27.46
C VAL A 962 1.88 -13.44 -27.79
N SER A 963 2.98 -13.21 -28.49
CA SER A 963 3.37 -11.85 -28.90
C SER A 963 2.34 -11.26 -29.90
N PRO A 964 2.16 -9.93 -29.94
CA PRO A 964 1.25 -9.31 -30.90
C PRO A 964 1.60 -9.61 -32.37
N SER A 965 2.89 -9.64 -32.72
CA SER A 965 3.39 -9.93 -34.07
C SER A 965 3.10 -11.38 -34.46
N LEU A 966 3.37 -12.34 -33.56
CA LEU A 966 3.08 -13.75 -33.81
C LEU A 966 1.59 -14.02 -33.92
N HIS A 967 0.77 -13.44 -33.04
CA HIS A 967 -0.69 -13.54 -33.16
C HIS A 967 -1.15 -13.10 -34.55
N GLN A 968 -0.67 -11.95 -35.05
CA GLN A 968 -1.05 -11.44 -36.35
C GLN A 968 -0.61 -12.39 -37.48
N TRP A 969 0.64 -12.87 -37.44
CA TRP A 969 1.18 -13.80 -38.43
C TRP A 969 0.44 -15.14 -38.44
N LEU A 970 0.18 -15.73 -37.27
CA LEU A 970 -0.53 -17.00 -37.12
C LEU A 970 -1.90 -16.94 -37.77
N ILE A 971 -2.62 -15.83 -37.60
CA ILE A 971 -3.98 -15.70 -38.09
C ILE A 971 -4.04 -15.29 -39.56
N THR A 972 -3.17 -14.38 -40.00
CA THR A 972 -3.23 -13.83 -41.37
C THR A 972 -2.45 -14.62 -42.41
N GLN A 973 -1.40 -15.35 -41.99
CA GLN A 973 -0.49 -16.06 -42.91
C GLN A 973 -0.44 -17.57 -42.68
N SER A 974 -0.46 -18.05 -41.43
CA SER A 974 -0.36 -19.48 -41.13
C SER A 974 -1.71 -20.21 -41.25
N ALA A 975 -2.76 -19.69 -40.62
CA ALA A 975 -4.07 -20.34 -40.51
C ALA A 975 -5.09 -19.81 -41.54
N THR A 976 -4.73 -19.73 -42.82
CA THR A 976 -5.62 -19.12 -43.83
C THR A 976 -6.83 -19.99 -44.19
N ASN A 977 -6.67 -21.32 -44.13
CA ASN A 977 -7.68 -22.31 -44.49
C ASN A 977 -7.78 -23.40 -43.43
N LEU A 978 -9.00 -23.87 -43.15
CA LEU A 978 -9.27 -24.96 -42.22
C LEU A 978 -9.83 -26.19 -42.97
N PRO A 979 -9.04 -27.27 -43.12
CA PRO A 979 -9.52 -28.52 -43.69
C PRO A 979 -10.51 -29.22 -42.75
N MET A 980 -11.74 -29.38 -43.20
CA MET A 980 -12.83 -29.94 -42.40
C MET A 980 -12.97 -31.46 -42.56
N SER A 981 -12.24 -32.06 -43.50
CA SER A 981 -12.36 -33.47 -43.90
C SER A 981 -12.08 -34.48 -42.79
N ALA A 982 -11.13 -34.19 -41.90
CA ALA A 982 -10.76 -35.11 -40.82
C ALA A 982 -11.46 -34.85 -39.49
N PHE A 983 -12.30 -33.80 -39.36
CA PHE A 983 -13.10 -33.55 -38.16
C PHE A 983 -14.03 -34.71 -37.77
N PRO A 984 -14.68 -35.43 -38.71
CA PRO A 984 -15.45 -36.63 -38.35
C PRO A 984 -14.61 -37.70 -37.66
N HIS A 985 -13.38 -37.94 -38.13
CA HIS A 985 -12.46 -38.89 -37.51
C HIS A 985 -11.95 -38.36 -36.17
N LEU A 986 -11.55 -37.08 -36.09
CA LEU A 986 -11.16 -36.43 -34.84
C LEU A 986 -12.29 -36.51 -33.79
N ARG A 987 -13.56 -36.35 -34.20
CA ARG A 987 -14.72 -36.53 -33.31
C ARG A 987 -14.83 -37.93 -32.75
N ARG A 988 -14.55 -38.97 -33.55
CA ARG A 988 -14.51 -40.35 -33.09
C ARG A 988 -13.40 -40.56 -32.05
N ILE A 989 -12.18 -40.09 -32.34
CA ILE A 989 -11.04 -40.13 -31.40
C ILE A 989 -11.39 -39.43 -30.08
N CYS A 990 -11.93 -38.21 -30.13
CA CYS A 990 -12.32 -37.45 -28.95
C CYS A 990 -13.41 -38.16 -28.12
N ASN A 991 -14.40 -38.78 -28.77
CA ASN A 991 -15.48 -39.50 -28.10
C ASN A 991 -14.97 -40.79 -27.45
N SER A 992 -14.09 -41.53 -28.12
CA SER A 992 -13.43 -42.74 -27.58
C SER A 992 -12.38 -42.41 -26.53
N ARG A 993 -11.85 -41.18 -26.51
CA ARG A 993 -10.76 -40.66 -25.65
C ARG A 993 -9.38 -41.25 -25.95
N TYR A 994 -9.25 -42.03 -27.01
CA TYR A 994 -8.02 -42.65 -27.49
C TYR A 994 -8.06 -42.81 -29.02
N ILE A 995 -6.91 -43.07 -29.64
CA ILE A 995 -6.80 -43.22 -31.11
C ILE A 995 -7.59 -44.44 -31.61
N VAL A 996 -8.37 -44.25 -32.66
CA VAL A 996 -9.17 -45.28 -33.33
C VAL A 996 -8.93 -45.22 -34.82
N ASP A 997 -9.27 -46.28 -35.55
CA ASP A 997 -9.24 -46.26 -37.01
C ASP A 997 -10.35 -45.37 -37.58
N SER A 998 -10.33 -45.15 -38.90
CA SER A 998 -11.34 -44.38 -39.62
C SER A 998 -12.76 -44.92 -39.44
N ASN A 999 -12.96 -46.18 -39.05
CA ASN A 999 -14.28 -46.75 -38.73
C ASN A 999 -14.68 -46.57 -37.27
N GLY A 1000 -13.73 -46.22 -36.39
CA GLY A 1000 -13.93 -46.01 -34.96
C GLY A 1000 -13.53 -47.20 -34.09
N ASN A 1001 -12.86 -48.21 -34.64
CA ASN A 1001 -12.43 -49.39 -33.89
C ASN A 1001 -11.08 -49.17 -33.19
N ASN A 1002 -10.86 -49.86 -32.07
CA ASN A 1002 -9.59 -49.85 -31.35
C ASN A 1002 -8.55 -50.76 -32.01
N SER A 1003 -8.03 -50.33 -33.16
CA SER A 1003 -7.07 -51.10 -33.97
C SER A 1003 -5.61 -50.84 -33.57
N PHE A 1004 -5.35 -49.87 -32.68
CA PHE A 1004 -4.00 -49.40 -32.35
C PHE A 1004 -3.56 -49.69 -30.91
N LEU A 1005 -4.38 -49.41 -29.88
CA LEU A 1005 -3.96 -49.59 -28.48
C LEU A 1005 -3.81 -51.06 -28.06
N ILE A 1006 -4.19 -52.00 -28.91
CA ILE A 1006 -3.94 -53.43 -28.71
C ILE A 1006 -2.49 -53.83 -29.04
N HIS A 1007 -1.69 -52.91 -29.60
CA HIS A 1007 -0.30 -53.14 -30.03
C HIS A 1007 0.75 -52.28 -29.29
N PRO A 1008 0.79 -52.29 -27.93
CA PRO A 1008 1.80 -51.53 -27.20
C PRO A 1008 3.23 -52.02 -27.44
N GLU A 1009 3.42 -53.27 -27.87
CA GLU A 1009 4.72 -53.87 -28.20
C GLU A 1009 5.48 -53.08 -29.27
N ARG A 1010 4.76 -52.38 -30.15
CA ARG A 1010 5.32 -51.59 -31.26
C ARG A 1010 5.82 -50.21 -30.84
N MET A 1011 5.61 -49.82 -29.59
CA MET A 1011 6.05 -48.54 -29.02
C MET A 1011 7.31 -48.69 -28.15
N ALA A 1012 8.23 -49.57 -28.54
CA ALA A 1012 9.50 -49.82 -27.87
C ALA A 1012 10.50 -48.64 -28.07
N ILE A 1013 10.14 -47.46 -27.56
CA ILE A 1013 10.89 -46.20 -27.69
C ILE A 1013 10.78 -45.34 -26.42
N SER A 1014 11.79 -44.50 -26.16
CA SER A 1014 11.72 -43.50 -25.10
C SER A 1014 10.73 -42.39 -25.45
N THR A 1015 9.90 -41.97 -24.49
CA THR A 1015 8.83 -40.97 -24.70
C THR A 1015 8.84 -39.84 -23.66
N LEU A 1016 8.51 -38.64 -24.11
CA LEU A 1016 8.25 -37.45 -23.29
C LEU A 1016 6.86 -36.90 -23.61
N TYR A 1017 6.00 -36.78 -22.60
CA TYR A 1017 4.69 -36.14 -22.73
C TYR A 1017 4.65 -34.82 -21.97
N ILE A 1018 4.45 -33.71 -22.68
CA ILE A 1018 4.34 -32.37 -22.10
C ILE A 1018 2.90 -31.89 -22.23
N SER A 1019 2.32 -31.34 -21.16
CA SER A 1019 0.98 -30.73 -21.21
C SER A 1019 0.97 -29.32 -20.61
N GLY A 1020 0.13 -28.44 -21.15
CA GLY A 1020 -0.11 -27.12 -20.58
C GLY A 1020 -1.07 -27.23 -19.40
N GLY A 1021 -0.74 -26.59 -18.28
CA GLY A 1021 -1.57 -26.60 -17.07
C GLY A 1021 -2.93 -25.95 -17.27
N ARG A 1022 -3.03 -24.93 -18.15
CA ARG A 1022 -4.27 -24.16 -18.44
C ARG A 1022 -4.84 -24.46 -19.83
N SER A 1023 -4.65 -25.68 -20.33
CA SER A 1023 -5.18 -26.09 -21.64
C SER A 1023 -6.71 -26.27 -21.57
N LEU A 1024 -7.43 -25.51 -22.41
CA LEU A 1024 -8.90 -25.55 -22.48
C LEU A 1024 -9.46 -26.58 -23.48
N LEU A 1025 -8.59 -27.12 -24.35
CA LEU A 1025 -8.97 -28.15 -25.33
C LEU A 1025 -8.75 -29.55 -24.77
N VAL A 1026 -7.50 -29.88 -24.42
CA VAL A 1026 -7.07 -31.20 -23.94
C VAL A 1026 -6.63 -31.12 -22.48
N THR A 1027 -7.07 -32.07 -21.64
CA THR A 1027 -6.71 -32.08 -20.22
C THR A 1027 -5.28 -32.59 -19.99
N PRO A 1028 -4.57 -32.14 -18.93
CA PRO A 1028 -3.31 -32.73 -18.49
C PRO A 1028 -3.38 -34.22 -18.15
N GLU A 1029 -4.59 -34.78 -17.99
CA GLU A 1029 -4.79 -36.22 -17.82
C GLU A 1029 -4.36 -37.01 -19.08
N THR A 1030 -4.38 -36.38 -20.26
CA THR A 1030 -3.93 -37.01 -21.53
C THR A 1030 -2.46 -37.43 -21.49
N SER A 1031 -1.58 -36.53 -21.03
CA SER A 1031 -0.15 -36.83 -20.87
C SER A 1031 0.11 -37.82 -19.74
N PHE A 1032 -0.74 -37.81 -18.69
CA PHE A 1032 -0.66 -38.74 -17.57
C PHE A 1032 -1.03 -40.17 -17.96
N LEU A 1033 -2.17 -40.35 -18.63
CA LEU A 1033 -2.60 -41.67 -19.09
C LEU A 1033 -1.56 -42.29 -20.02
N ALA A 1034 -1.01 -41.49 -20.94
CA ALA A 1034 0.04 -41.94 -21.84
C ALA A 1034 1.32 -42.34 -21.12
N ASN A 1035 1.80 -41.51 -20.18
CA ASN A 1035 2.99 -41.85 -19.39
C ASN A 1035 2.79 -43.13 -18.58
N LYS A 1036 1.62 -43.30 -17.95
CA LYS A 1036 1.29 -44.49 -17.16
C LYS A 1036 1.18 -45.73 -18.03
N TYR A 1037 0.51 -45.62 -19.17
CA TYR A 1037 0.35 -46.70 -20.13
C TYR A 1037 1.72 -47.18 -20.66
N MET A 1038 2.58 -46.24 -21.05
CA MET A 1038 3.93 -46.58 -21.55
C MET A 1038 4.80 -47.22 -20.46
N LYS A 1039 4.80 -46.69 -19.23
CA LYS A 1039 5.50 -47.32 -18.11
C LYS A 1039 5.02 -48.74 -17.79
N LEU A 1040 3.73 -49.01 -18.01
CA LEU A 1040 3.15 -50.33 -17.76
C LEU A 1040 3.55 -51.33 -18.85
N HIS A 1041 3.49 -50.95 -20.12
CA HIS A 1041 3.66 -51.88 -21.23
C HIS A 1041 5.07 -51.89 -21.84
N GLN A 1042 5.88 -50.84 -21.63
CA GLN A 1042 7.25 -50.71 -22.13
C GLN A 1042 8.22 -50.28 -21.01
N PRO A 1043 8.30 -51.01 -19.89
CA PRO A 1043 9.09 -50.60 -18.73
C PRO A 1043 10.60 -50.50 -19.00
N GLY A 1044 11.09 -51.10 -20.09
CA GLY A 1044 12.49 -51.05 -20.51
C GLY A 1044 12.94 -49.71 -21.11
N PHE A 1045 12.02 -48.78 -21.37
CA PHE A 1045 12.32 -47.48 -21.99
C PHE A 1045 12.05 -46.31 -21.04
N ARG A 1046 12.69 -45.16 -21.33
CA ARG A 1046 12.53 -43.94 -20.52
C ARG A 1046 11.21 -43.24 -20.87
N HIS A 1047 10.33 -43.09 -19.89
CA HIS A 1047 9.04 -42.42 -20.06
C HIS A 1047 8.86 -41.25 -19.09
N GLU A 1048 8.84 -40.03 -19.62
CA GLU A 1048 8.79 -38.78 -18.85
C GLU A 1048 7.48 -38.02 -19.07
N ARG A 1049 7.12 -37.20 -18.08
CA ARG A 1049 5.95 -36.32 -18.13
C ARG A 1049 6.28 -34.97 -17.51
N VAL A 1050 5.83 -33.90 -18.16
CA VAL A 1050 5.95 -32.51 -17.69
C VAL A 1050 4.60 -31.80 -17.81
N VAL A 1051 4.23 -31.01 -16.80
CA VAL A 1051 3.09 -30.07 -16.87
C VAL A 1051 3.62 -28.67 -16.69
N VAL A 1052 3.36 -27.78 -17.65
CA VAL A 1052 3.86 -26.41 -17.65
C VAL A 1052 2.75 -25.49 -17.18
N ASP A 1053 2.89 -24.92 -15.98
CA ASP A 1053 1.91 -24.00 -15.40
C ASP A 1053 1.78 -22.71 -16.20
N GLY A 1054 0.56 -22.18 -16.28
CA GLY A 1054 0.24 -20.96 -17.01
C GLY A 1054 0.05 -21.12 -18.52
N PHE A 1055 0.41 -22.28 -19.10
CA PHE A 1055 0.40 -22.50 -20.55
C PHE A 1055 -0.87 -23.25 -21.02
N GLY A 1056 -1.43 -22.79 -22.13
CA GLY A 1056 -2.56 -23.39 -22.86
C GLY A 1056 -2.17 -24.55 -23.80
N HIS A 1057 -3.00 -24.82 -24.81
CA HIS A 1057 -2.82 -25.98 -25.69
C HIS A 1057 -1.62 -25.79 -26.65
N SER A 1058 -1.63 -24.72 -27.44
CA SER A 1058 -0.56 -24.40 -28.39
C SER A 1058 0.55 -23.57 -27.76
N ASP A 1059 0.30 -22.88 -26.63
CA ASP A 1059 1.28 -22.07 -25.92
C ASP A 1059 2.60 -22.79 -25.69
N LEU A 1060 2.58 -24.12 -25.49
CA LEU A 1060 3.79 -24.92 -25.28
C LEU A 1060 4.86 -24.71 -26.38
N LEU A 1061 4.43 -24.42 -27.60
CA LEU A 1061 5.33 -24.26 -28.75
C LEU A 1061 5.35 -22.83 -29.28
N ILE A 1062 4.22 -22.12 -29.24
CA ILE A 1062 4.09 -20.76 -29.78
C ILE A 1062 4.21 -19.64 -28.75
N GLY A 1063 4.32 -19.97 -27.47
CA GLY A 1063 4.42 -18.99 -26.39
C GLY A 1063 5.74 -18.23 -26.41
N GLU A 1064 5.68 -16.93 -26.09
CA GLU A 1064 6.84 -16.02 -26.00
C GLU A 1064 7.93 -16.58 -25.06
N LYS A 1065 7.51 -17.29 -24.00
CA LYS A 1065 8.39 -17.92 -23.00
C LYS A 1065 8.60 -19.43 -23.19
N SER A 1066 8.22 -20.01 -24.33
CA SER A 1066 8.37 -21.45 -24.58
C SER A 1066 9.83 -21.89 -24.65
N HIS A 1067 10.70 -21.03 -25.15
CA HIS A 1067 12.15 -21.29 -25.19
C HIS A 1067 12.78 -21.39 -23.79
N GLU A 1068 12.23 -20.69 -22.80
CA GLU A 1068 12.69 -20.78 -21.40
C GLU A 1068 12.08 -21.99 -20.68
N LYS A 1069 10.79 -22.26 -20.91
CA LYS A 1069 10.00 -23.17 -20.06
C LYS A 1069 9.70 -24.54 -20.66
N VAL A 1070 9.77 -24.71 -21.97
CA VAL A 1070 9.31 -25.93 -22.67
C VAL A 1070 10.43 -26.58 -23.46
N PHE A 1071 11.12 -25.82 -24.32
CA PHE A 1071 12.15 -26.36 -25.22
C PHE A 1071 13.29 -27.07 -24.47
N PRO A 1072 13.74 -26.61 -23.27
CA PRO A 1072 14.77 -27.33 -22.51
C PRO A 1072 14.39 -28.77 -22.15
N HIS A 1073 13.11 -29.05 -21.93
CA HIS A 1073 12.64 -30.42 -21.67
C HIS A 1073 12.76 -31.31 -22.91
N ILE A 1074 12.41 -30.79 -24.08
CA ILE A 1074 12.52 -31.50 -25.37
C ILE A 1074 14.00 -31.79 -25.67
N ILE A 1075 14.86 -30.76 -25.59
CA ILE A 1075 16.30 -30.90 -25.85
C ILE A 1075 16.94 -31.87 -24.87
N SER A 1076 16.62 -31.78 -23.58
CA SER A 1076 17.12 -32.71 -22.56
C SER A 1076 16.75 -34.15 -22.90
N HIS A 1077 15.51 -34.39 -23.33
CA HIS A 1077 15.07 -35.72 -23.70
C HIS A 1077 15.77 -36.27 -24.95
N ILE A 1078 16.02 -35.43 -25.95
CA ILE A 1078 16.80 -35.79 -27.15
C ILE A 1078 18.23 -36.16 -26.77
N ARG A 1079 18.94 -35.27 -26.06
CA ARG A 1079 20.33 -35.49 -25.62
C ARG A 1079 20.50 -36.78 -24.82
N LEU A 1080 19.57 -37.07 -23.91
CA LEU A 1080 19.62 -38.30 -23.12
C LEU A 1080 19.41 -39.56 -23.97
N ALA A 1081 18.59 -39.50 -25.03
CA ALA A 1081 18.41 -40.62 -25.95
C ALA A 1081 19.64 -40.87 -26.82
N GLU A 1082 20.39 -39.82 -27.19
CA GLU A 1082 21.66 -39.94 -27.92
C GLU A 1082 22.81 -40.44 -27.03
N GLN A 1083 22.79 -40.09 -25.74
CA GLN A 1083 23.75 -40.56 -24.74
C GLN A 1083 23.53 -42.03 -24.35
N GLU A 1084 22.29 -42.52 -24.28
CA GLU A 1084 22.01 -43.94 -24.02
C GLU A 1084 22.57 -44.90 -25.10
N GLY A 1085 23.00 -44.38 -26.26
CA GLY A 1085 23.75 -45.12 -27.27
C GLY A 1085 25.28 -45.13 -27.08
N ASN A 1086 25.84 -44.40 -26.10
CA ASN A 1086 27.28 -44.36 -25.79
C ASN A 1086 27.49 -44.44 -24.26
N ASP A 1087 28.10 -45.51 -23.79
CA ASP A 1087 28.02 -45.97 -22.39
C ASP A 1087 28.50 -44.99 -21.27
N SER A 1088 27.86 -45.15 -20.10
CA SER A 1088 28.19 -44.78 -18.70
C SER A 1088 28.86 -43.43 -18.33
N THR A 1089 28.10 -42.47 -17.78
CA THR A 1089 28.59 -41.48 -16.76
C THR A 1089 27.46 -41.00 -15.84
N PRO A 1090 27.74 -40.58 -14.58
CA PRO A 1090 26.71 -40.36 -13.56
C PRO A 1090 25.97 -39.01 -13.67
N ARG A 1091 24.67 -39.08 -13.39
CA ARG A 1091 23.63 -38.04 -13.53
C ARG A 1091 23.86 -36.80 -12.66
N LYS A 1092 23.94 -35.61 -13.28
CA LYS A 1092 23.67 -34.33 -12.59
C LYS A 1092 22.15 -34.16 -12.42
N LYS A 1093 21.70 -34.05 -11.17
CA LYS A 1093 20.32 -33.69 -10.81
C LYS A 1093 20.02 -32.25 -11.27
N TYR A 1094 19.31 -32.09 -12.38
CA TYR A 1094 18.60 -30.85 -12.67
C TYR A 1094 17.34 -30.77 -11.80
N ARG A 1095 17.11 -29.61 -11.18
CA ARG A 1095 15.94 -29.32 -10.33
C ARG A 1095 14.66 -29.55 -11.14
N LYS A 1096 13.92 -30.60 -10.80
CA LYS A 1096 12.61 -30.92 -11.38
C LYS A 1096 11.56 -29.99 -10.77
N GLU A 1097 11.12 -28.98 -11.51
CA GLU A 1097 9.81 -28.35 -11.30
C GLU A 1097 8.73 -29.22 -11.99
N ALA A 1098 8.58 -30.46 -11.52
CA ALA A 1098 7.51 -31.34 -11.96
C ALA A 1098 6.53 -31.46 -10.79
N LEU A 1099 5.38 -30.79 -10.90
CA LEU A 1099 4.28 -30.91 -9.95
C LEU A 1099 3.80 -32.37 -9.94
N ASP A 1100 3.76 -32.96 -8.74
CA ASP A 1100 3.11 -34.24 -8.51
C ASP A 1100 1.58 -34.01 -8.49
N TRP A 1101 0.79 -35.04 -8.85
CA TRP A 1101 -0.65 -34.92 -9.11
C TRP A 1101 -1.48 -34.35 -7.93
N ALA A 1102 -0.92 -34.32 -6.72
CA ALA A 1102 -1.57 -33.79 -5.53
C ALA A 1102 -1.74 -32.26 -5.53
N ASP A 1103 -1.01 -31.54 -6.39
CA ASP A 1103 -0.94 -30.06 -6.38
C ASP A 1103 -1.68 -29.39 -7.56
N ASP A 1104 -2.61 -30.07 -8.25
CA ASP A 1104 -3.38 -29.50 -9.37
C ASP A 1104 -4.42 -28.46 -8.86
N PRO A 1105 -4.23 -27.14 -9.10
CA PRO A 1105 -5.12 -26.10 -8.59
C PRO A 1105 -6.45 -26.03 -9.36
N ASP A 1106 -6.59 -26.71 -10.50
CA ASP A 1106 -7.77 -26.61 -11.36
C ASP A 1106 -8.91 -27.59 -11.00
N ARG A 1107 -8.83 -28.23 -9.83
CA ARG A 1107 -9.98 -28.97 -9.25
C ARG A 1107 -11.22 -28.08 -9.08
N GLU A 1108 -11.06 -26.77 -8.96
CA GLU A 1108 -12.17 -25.81 -8.76
C GLU A 1108 -13.04 -25.54 -9.99
N TYR A 1109 -12.67 -25.97 -11.21
CA TYR A 1109 -13.55 -25.81 -12.39
C TYR A 1109 -14.62 -26.91 -12.53
N ARG A 1110 -14.72 -27.85 -11.57
CA ARG A 1110 -15.79 -28.86 -11.53
C ARG A 1110 -17.06 -28.44 -10.81
N ASP A 1111 -17.06 -27.33 -10.07
CA ASP A 1111 -18.30 -26.83 -9.48
C ASP A 1111 -19.03 -25.95 -10.49
N CYS A 1112 -19.95 -26.60 -11.22
CA CYS A 1112 -21.09 -25.93 -11.83
C CYS A 1112 -21.95 -25.36 -10.69
N GLY A 1113 -21.52 -24.23 -10.14
CA GLY A 1113 -22.18 -23.51 -9.07
C GLY A 1113 -23.60 -23.13 -9.48
N SER A 1114 -24.56 -23.80 -8.85
CA SER A 1114 -25.95 -23.43 -8.58
C SER A 1114 -26.48 -22.15 -9.26
N TRP A 1115 -27.62 -22.31 -9.94
CA TRP A 1115 -28.45 -21.27 -10.56
C TRP A 1115 -28.83 -20.09 -9.63
N PHE A 1116 -28.48 -20.13 -8.34
CA PHE A 1116 -28.66 -19.05 -7.36
C PHE A 1116 -27.91 -17.73 -7.69
N PHE A 1117 -26.92 -17.73 -8.60
CA PHE A 1117 -26.14 -16.52 -8.89
C PHE A 1117 -26.84 -15.48 -9.79
N ALA A 1118 -27.78 -15.89 -10.66
CA ALA A 1118 -28.49 -14.97 -11.54
C ALA A 1118 -29.33 -13.93 -10.77
N LEU A 1119 -29.93 -14.34 -9.65
CA LEU A 1119 -30.71 -13.47 -8.75
C LEU A 1119 -29.82 -12.45 -8.01
N ALA A 1120 -28.61 -12.84 -7.60
CA ALA A 1120 -27.66 -11.94 -6.94
C ALA A 1120 -27.17 -10.81 -7.87
N ILE A 1121 -27.08 -11.07 -9.17
CA ILE A 1121 -26.69 -10.08 -10.19
C ILE A 1121 -27.80 -9.07 -10.42
N ILE A 1122 -29.05 -9.53 -10.59
CA ILE A 1122 -30.21 -8.65 -10.69
C ILE A 1122 -30.31 -7.78 -9.44
N PHE A 1123 -30.11 -8.37 -8.25
CA PHE A 1123 -30.11 -7.64 -6.99
C PHE A 1123 -28.94 -6.66 -6.87
N PHE A 1124 -27.75 -6.98 -7.38
CA PHE A 1124 -26.59 -6.07 -7.40
C PHE A 1124 -26.81 -4.86 -8.30
N PHE A 1125 -27.35 -5.07 -9.51
CA PHE A 1125 -27.72 -3.98 -10.42
C PHE A 1125 -28.90 -3.16 -9.87
N LEU A 1126 -29.89 -3.79 -9.23
CA LEU A 1126 -30.99 -3.10 -8.54
C LEU A 1126 -30.48 -2.29 -7.34
N LEU A 1127 -29.60 -2.83 -6.51
CA LEU A 1127 -29.00 -2.12 -5.37
C LEU A 1127 -28.21 -0.90 -5.83
N LEU A 1128 -27.41 -1.04 -6.91
CA LEU A 1128 -26.70 0.09 -7.50
C LEU A 1128 -27.65 1.15 -8.09
N HIS A 1129 -28.78 0.73 -8.66
CA HIS A 1129 -29.79 1.64 -9.18
C HIS A 1129 -30.57 2.34 -8.06
N VAL A 1130 -30.91 1.63 -6.98
CA VAL A 1130 -31.54 2.18 -5.77
C VAL A 1130 -30.61 3.16 -5.03
N LEU A 1131 -29.28 2.99 -5.12
CA LEU A 1131 -28.31 3.95 -4.58
C LEU A 1131 -28.07 5.18 -5.48
N LEU A 1132 -28.54 5.14 -6.73
CA LEU A 1132 -28.49 6.24 -7.71
C LEU A 1132 -29.74 7.14 -7.63
N VAL A 1133 -30.86 6.62 -7.14
CA VAL A 1133 -32.09 7.34 -6.79
C VAL A 1133 -31.97 7.84 -5.34
#